data_AF-A0A956AC56-F1
#
_entry.id   AF-A0A956AC56-F1
#
_cell.length_a   1.000
_cell.length_b   1.000
_cell.length_c   1.000
_cell.angle_alpha   90.00
_cell.angle_beta   90.00
_cell.angle_gamma   90.00
#
_symmetry.space_group_name_H-M   'P 1'
#
loop_
_entity.id
_entity.type
_entity.pdbx_description
1 polymer ?
#
loop_
_entity_poly.entity_id
_entity_poly.type
_entity_poly.pdbx_seq_one_letter_code
_entity_poly.pdbx_strand_id
1 'polypeptide(L)'
;MLDRIPKRSSLRNWLLLVVVSVALALLGGCRSSSSKHVEDTAGETDTQVTVDLSSDSGVDLTVPDTVLQDLEQPDLALSDGELPDVVADTALPDTNVEPDVPNTDVAIIPCSPQSGDPNIFLLKGTVVTPDIVFTNGEVLFSKSTGRIICAGESCSGQSEAANATVICTDGLIYPGLIDSHQHLHYNAIGPWQHTGQLFQNRYQWRGNSGYKNYVALVGSKLNAVNTNVDYQCRIQKLAEVRLVMSGTTSVQGSLSKACIAGLVRNVEDYGQVPNISGLDTKIYKADATNPITDYGKTGNLADFDKLVQDINVVNGLIPNKQGYVTHVGEGIDQSSLDELMWMIQHGWTATSGSDAGKLFTLMTPRTSIVHGTAANFDVFLAMQANNTKLIWSPQSNIDLYGQTTRVTMAKNMGLTIALAPDWTLSGTINMFTELKCADTLNAQHYGGFFSDKELVEMTTSNAAKALFVEDQIGYLKPGFRADITVVEGDRYQPYRALIGARAKLVKLVFINGVPVYGDASLMDPIKGEFCEPWDVCGASKTICLKTTNSAPSGKLGTGQNETVAELMASMGADLKSAGGELYGIFDCRPAEQTYSCKPHGTNFTGDITPTDSDGDGVPDDKDNCPTIFNPSQSNKDGDSLGDDCDPCPGDADTTICSTSTSGDTDGDGVPDDQDNCKFIKNPGQDDADGDGIGDACDECPQFSNLGGLPCPATVYTIPQVRNPQDPKYPGSGKTVLIKGVIVTGFNENGYYVQDPTEWRYGGLYVFTDGSNGNVQQGNLIDVQGTLSSYNGLAELANPFVTNPNPSDTSHTVTPLKVTIAGSTFAVGSETVVLEVLESVLLRFEGVSISAVSGKKFTLESVLAVSDFAFSYPFTPTVGMTFNFIQGVLDQYTNYQLLPRSTDDYEIKP
;
A
#
# COMPACT_ATOMS: atom_id res chain seq x y z
N MET A 1 -22.43 51.92 28.30
CA MET A 1 -21.06 51.37 28.33
C MET A 1 -20.29 51.55 27.00
N LEU A 2 -20.95 51.71 25.84
CA LEU A 2 -20.27 51.82 24.54
C LEU A 2 -19.72 53.22 24.16
N ASP A 3 -20.04 54.28 24.91
CA ASP A 3 -19.58 55.65 24.60
C ASP A 3 -18.22 56.04 25.20
N ARG A 4 -17.48 55.10 25.80
CA ARG A 4 -16.11 55.36 26.33
C ARG A 4 -14.99 54.60 25.59
N ILE A 5 -15.27 54.00 24.44
CA ILE A 5 -14.29 53.20 23.68
C ILE A 5 -13.93 53.92 22.36
N PRO A 6 -12.64 54.12 22.03
CA PRO A 6 -12.21 54.80 20.80
C PRO A 6 -12.73 54.09 19.54
N LYS A 7 -13.06 54.87 18.49
CA LYS A 7 -13.76 54.40 17.28
C LYS A 7 -13.00 53.39 16.39
N ARG A 8 -11.81 52.93 16.76
CA ARG A 8 -11.02 51.95 16.00
C ARG A 8 -10.34 50.92 16.92
N SER A 9 -11.13 50.12 17.63
CA SER A 9 -10.63 48.92 18.30
C SER A 9 -11.48 47.69 17.95
N SER A 10 -10.83 46.55 17.71
CA SER A 10 -11.43 45.25 17.36
C SER A 10 -12.49 44.80 18.39
N LEU A 11 -12.32 45.21 19.66
CA LEU A 11 -13.24 44.92 20.76
C LEU A 11 -14.66 45.46 20.53
N ARG A 12 -14.81 46.59 19.81
CA ARG A 12 -16.12 47.21 19.57
C ARG A 12 -16.92 46.48 18.49
N ASN A 13 -16.24 45.94 17.48
CA ASN A 13 -16.88 45.11 16.44
C ASN A 13 -17.34 43.77 17.02
N TRP A 14 -16.54 43.19 17.93
CA TRP A 14 -16.89 41.95 18.63
C TRP A 14 -18.14 42.12 19.51
N LEU A 15 -18.26 43.24 20.25
CA LEU A 15 -19.45 43.53 21.05
C LEU A 15 -20.71 43.82 20.22
N LEU A 16 -20.58 44.35 18.99
CA LEU A 16 -21.74 44.55 18.10
C LEU A 16 -22.25 43.23 17.51
N LEU A 17 -21.36 42.31 17.16
CA LEU A 17 -21.70 40.99 16.65
C LEU A 17 -22.47 40.16 17.69
N VAL A 18 -22.04 40.17 18.95
CA VAL A 18 -22.72 39.45 20.04
C VAL A 18 -24.14 39.98 20.29
N VAL A 19 -24.37 41.29 20.15
CA VAL A 19 -25.72 41.88 20.33
C VAL A 19 -26.65 41.54 19.16
N VAL A 20 -26.13 41.43 17.93
CA VAL A 20 -26.91 41.04 16.74
C VAL A 20 -27.26 39.54 16.78
N SER A 21 -26.36 38.68 17.24
CA SER A 21 -26.61 37.24 17.36
C SER A 21 -27.67 36.90 18.41
N VAL A 22 -27.76 37.67 19.50
CA VAL A 22 -28.80 37.49 20.55
C VAL A 22 -30.17 38.00 20.09
N ALA A 23 -30.22 38.96 19.16
CA ALA A 23 -31.47 39.50 18.61
C ALA A 23 -32.10 38.59 17.54
N LEU A 24 -31.31 37.86 16.74
CA LEU A 24 -31.83 36.93 15.73
C LEU A 24 -32.37 35.62 16.31
N ALA A 25 -31.91 35.20 17.49
CA ALA A 25 -32.36 33.96 18.14
C ALA A 25 -33.76 34.06 18.80
N LEU A 26 -34.36 35.26 18.88
CA LEU A 26 -35.63 35.50 19.57
C LEU A 26 -36.85 35.70 18.64
N LEU A 27 -36.70 35.58 17.31
CA LEU A 27 -37.80 35.78 16.36
C LEU A 27 -37.88 34.63 15.35
N GLY A 28 -38.31 33.46 15.82
CA GLY A 28 -38.76 32.36 14.96
C GLY A 28 -40.21 31.98 15.27
N GLY A 29 -41.12 32.18 14.32
CA GLY A 29 -42.43 31.51 14.35
C GLY A 29 -43.55 32.20 13.57
N CYS A 30 -43.86 31.71 12.35
CA CYS A 30 -45.20 31.26 11.90
C CYS A 30 -45.35 31.17 10.35
N ARG A 31 -45.72 29.96 9.92
CA ARG A 31 -46.73 29.56 8.90
C ARG A 31 -46.90 30.29 7.55
N SER A 32 -46.76 29.45 6.51
CA SER A 32 -47.68 29.13 5.39
C SER A 32 -48.04 30.13 4.27
N SER A 33 -47.87 29.58 3.05
CA SER A 33 -48.75 29.61 1.86
C SER A 33 -48.80 30.84 0.93
N SER A 34 -48.63 30.49 -0.36
CA SER A 34 -49.35 30.94 -1.56
C SER A 34 -49.08 32.32 -2.17
N SER A 35 -48.46 32.23 -3.36
CA SER A 35 -49.00 32.66 -4.66
C SER A 35 -48.82 34.09 -5.16
N LYS A 36 -48.40 34.11 -6.43
CA LYS A 36 -48.72 35.02 -7.55
C LYS A 36 -47.96 36.35 -7.69
N HIS A 37 -47.25 36.38 -8.82
CA HIS A 37 -47.05 37.48 -9.77
C HIS A 37 -47.92 38.72 -9.55
N VAL A 38 -47.32 39.90 -9.78
CA VAL A 38 -47.71 40.88 -10.80
C VAL A 38 -46.53 41.86 -11.02
N GLU A 39 -46.29 42.17 -12.29
CA GLU A 39 -45.41 43.21 -12.84
C GLU A 39 -45.81 44.62 -12.36
N ASP A 40 -44.87 45.58 -12.29
CA ASP A 40 -44.90 46.74 -13.19
C ASP A 40 -43.61 47.58 -13.08
N THR A 41 -43.52 48.50 -14.02
CA THR A 41 -42.38 49.07 -14.75
C THR A 41 -41.88 50.44 -14.27
N ALA A 42 -40.87 50.93 -15.03
CA ALA A 42 -40.39 52.31 -15.28
C ALA A 42 -39.08 52.72 -14.56
N GLY A 43 -38.05 53.24 -15.23
CA GLY A 43 -37.85 53.56 -16.65
C GLY A 43 -36.54 54.37 -16.90
N GLU A 44 -36.21 54.52 -18.20
CA GLU A 44 -35.42 55.58 -18.88
C GLU A 44 -33.91 55.79 -18.55
N THR A 45 -32.95 56.08 -19.45
CA THR A 45 -32.82 56.38 -20.92
C THR A 45 -31.35 56.10 -21.34
N ASP A 46 -31.05 55.39 -22.43
CA ASP A 46 -30.81 55.78 -23.85
C ASP A 46 -29.44 56.43 -24.19
N THR A 47 -28.61 55.73 -25.00
CA THR A 47 -28.08 56.21 -26.30
C THR A 47 -27.30 55.10 -27.02
N GLN A 48 -27.81 54.71 -28.20
CA GLN A 48 -27.12 53.90 -29.21
C GLN A 48 -26.29 54.76 -30.16
N VAL A 49 -25.22 54.18 -30.70
CA VAL A 49 -24.78 54.42 -32.10
C VAL A 49 -24.37 53.08 -32.71
N THR A 50 -25.03 52.71 -33.80
CA THR A 50 -24.64 51.64 -34.75
C THR A 50 -24.20 52.29 -36.06
N VAL A 51 -23.14 51.77 -36.69
CA VAL A 51 -22.92 51.85 -38.15
C VAL A 51 -22.25 50.56 -38.61
N ASP A 52 -22.89 49.92 -39.58
CA ASP A 52 -22.42 48.80 -40.40
C ASP A 52 -21.95 49.35 -41.75
N LEU A 53 -20.79 48.91 -42.27
CA LEU A 53 -20.41 49.04 -43.68
C LEU A 53 -19.45 47.93 -44.12
N SER A 54 -19.80 47.38 -45.29
CA SER A 54 -19.22 46.32 -46.10
C SER A 54 -17.90 46.65 -46.82
N SER A 55 -17.33 45.59 -47.42
CA SER A 55 -16.54 45.50 -48.68
C SER A 55 -15.02 45.68 -48.66
N ASP A 56 -14.33 44.55 -48.89
CA ASP A 56 -13.40 44.19 -49.99
C ASP A 56 -12.33 45.18 -50.52
N SER A 57 -11.12 44.64 -50.74
CA SER A 57 -9.91 45.09 -51.50
C SER A 57 -8.63 44.89 -50.66
N GLY A 58 -7.52 44.28 -51.11
CA GLY A 58 -7.09 43.66 -52.36
C GLY A 58 -5.55 43.72 -52.46
N VAL A 59 -4.90 42.58 -52.81
CA VAL A 59 -3.62 42.37 -53.56
C VAL A 59 -2.31 42.95 -52.92
N ASP A 60 -1.10 42.36 -52.90
CA ASP A 60 -0.35 41.58 -53.91
C ASP A 60 1.02 41.03 -53.41
N LEU A 61 1.56 40.04 -54.15
CA LEU A 61 2.97 39.69 -54.46
C LEU A 61 3.63 38.38 -53.95
N THR A 62 3.45 37.34 -54.79
CA THR A 62 4.48 36.51 -55.50
C THR A 62 5.53 35.66 -54.77
N VAL A 63 5.53 34.35 -55.06
CA VAL A 63 6.72 33.51 -55.35
C VAL A 63 6.32 32.44 -56.40
N PRO A 64 7.14 32.11 -57.42
CA PRO A 64 6.69 31.44 -58.65
C PRO A 64 6.75 29.91 -58.64
N ASP A 65 5.87 29.31 -59.45
CA ASP A 65 5.88 27.92 -59.90
C ASP A 65 7.10 27.59 -60.78
N THR A 66 7.67 26.40 -60.61
CA THR A 66 8.04 25.53 -61.75
C THR A 66 8.07 24.04 -61.37
N VAL A 67 7.14 23.31 -61.99
CA VAL A 67 7.28 22.00 -62.67
C VAL A 67 7.34 20.70 -61.83
N LEU A 68 6.17 20.05 -61.84
CA LEU A 68 5.89 18.61 -61.73
C LEU A 68 6.71 17.74 -62.69
N GLN A 69 7.21 16.57 -62.24
CA GLN A 69 6.82 15.26 -62.80
C GLN A 69 7.43 14.06 -62.06
N ASP A 70 6.59 13.01 -62.01
CA ASP A 70 6.88 11.57 -61.94
C ASP A 70 6.92 10.84 -60.58
N LEU A 71 5.74 10.27 -60.31
CA LEU A 71 5.47 8.99 -59.67
C LEU A 71 6.44 7.89 -60.15
N GLU A 72 6.93 7.06 -59.23
CA GLU A 72 6.82 5.60 -59.27
C GLU A 72 7.42 5.00 -57.98
N GLN A 73 6.68 4.07 -57.34
CA GLN A 73 7.24 3.16 -56.34
C GLN A 73 8.32 2.28 -57.01
N PRO A 74 9.25 1.72 -56.22
CA PRO A 74 9.11 0.28 -56.02
C PRO A 74 9.54 -0.24 -54.63
N ASP A 75 8.97 -1.39 -54.30
CA ASP A 75 9.53 -2.39 -53.40
C ASP A 75 11.03 -2.62 -53.65
N LEU A 76 11.81 -2.91 -52.61
CA LEU A 76 12.59 -4.15 -52.48
C LEU A 76 13.64 -4.09 -51.35
N ALA A 77 13.62 -5.17 -50.57
CA ALA A 77 14.78 -5.90 -50.05
C ALA A 77 15.78 -5.17 -49.14
N LEU A 78 15.66 -5.49 -47.85
CA LEU A 78 16.78 -5.49 -46.90
C LEU A 78 17.86 -6.46 -47.43
N SER A 79 19.04 -5.92 -47.73
CA SER A 79 20.26 -6.72 -47.87
C SER A 79 21.21 -6.37 -46.74
N ASP A 80 21.72 -7.42 -46.11
CA ASP A 80 22.75 -7.41 -45.08
C ASP A 80 23.94 -6.51 -45.43
N GLY A 81 24.33 -5.69 -44.46
CA GLY A 81 25.56 -4.92 -44.46
C GLY A 81 25.91 -4.51 -43.04
N GLU A 82 26.68 -5.35 -42.35
CA GLU A 82 27.43 -4.99 -41.14
C GLU A 82 28.23 -3.70 -41.36
N LEU A 83 28.07 -2.71 -40.48
CA LEU A 83 29.03 -1.63 -40.19
C LEU A 83 28.64 -0.95 -38.85
N PRO A 84 29.59 -0.37 -38.09
CA PRO A 84 30.16 -1.03 -36.92
C PRO A 84 29.71 -0.46 -35.57
N ASP A 85 30.04 -1.23 -34.55
CA ASP A 85 29.90 -0.99 -33.11
C ASP A 85 30.56 0.33 -32.62
N VAL A 86 29.98 0.84 -31.54
CA VAL A 86 30.43 1.93 -30.64
C VAL A 86 30.30 3.38 -31.15
N VAL A 87 29.19 4.03 -30.79
CA VAL A 87 29.22 5.47 -30.45
C VAL A 87 28.80 5.59 -29.00
N ALA A 88 29.73 6.11 -28.21
CA ALA A 88 29.58 6.34 -26.78
C ALA A 88 28.40 7.27 -26.49
N ASP A 89 27.62 6.84 -25.50
CA ASP A 89 26.64 7.61 -24.76
C ASP A 89 27.28 8.92 -24.26
N THR A 90 26.87 10.06 -24.82
CA THR A 90 27.24 11.36 -24.27
C THR A 90 26.27 11.66 -23.13
N ALA A 91 26.65 11.21 -21.94
CA ALA A 91 26.03 11.59 -20.68
C ALA A 91 25.87 13.12 -20.60
N LEU A 92 24.66 13.56 -20.25
CA LEU A 92 24.42 14.91 -19.76
C LEU A 92 25.22 15.11 -18.46
N PRO A 93 25.81 16.30 -18.21
CA PRO A 93 26.59 16.54 -17.01
C PRO A 93 25.65 16.56 -15.79
N ASP A 94 25.86 15.57 -14.92
CA ASP A 94 25.22 15.39 -13.62
C ASP A 94 25.73 16.47 -12.63
N THR A 95 24.84 17.33 -12.13
CA THR A 95 25.16 18.29 -11.06
C THR A 95 24.59 17.90 -9.70
N ASN A 96 23.91 16.76 -9.57
CA ASN A 96 23.32 16.28 -8.33
C ASN A 96 23.88 14.90 -7.97
N VAL A 97 25.14 14.89 -7.56
CA VAL A 97 25.77 13.72 -6.93
C VAL A 97 25.03 13.44 -5.63
N GLU A 98 24.16 12.42 -5.62
CA GLU A 98 23.68 11.79 -4.38
C GLU A 98 24.87 11.49 -3.46
N PRO A 99 24.70 11.48 -2.12
CA PRO A 99 25.74 10.95 -1.26
C PRO A 99 26.07 9.53 -1.72
N ASP A 100 27.30 9.35 -2.24
CA ASP A 100 27.87 8.07 -2.62
C ASP A 100 27.41 7.02 -1.60
N VAL A 101 26.57 6.07 -2.02
CA VAL A 101 26.48 4.79 -1.32
C VAL A 101 27.92 4.31 -1.22
N PRO A 102 28.48 4.08 -0.01
CA PRO A 102 29.91 3.88 0.15
C PRO A 102 30.41 2.88 -0.88
N ASN A 103 31.18 3.40 -1.83
CA ASN A 103 31.71 2.69 -2.98
C ASN A 103 32.86 1.77 -2.53
N THR A 104 32.55 0.87 -1.61
CA THR A 104 33.38 -0.29 -1.35
C THR A 104 33.06 -1.28 -2.45
N ASP A 105 34.07 -1.70 -3.21
CA ASP A 105 34.02 -2.87 -4.07
C ASP A 105 33.66 -4.10 -3.22
N VAL A 106 32.38 -4.25 -2.90
CA VAL A 106 31.87 -5.45 -2.26
C VAL A 106 31.98 -6.54 -3.32
N ALA A 107 32.92 -7.47 -3.09
CA ALA A 107 33.13 -8.59 -4.00
C ALA A 107 31.80 -9.34 -4.17
N ILE A 108 31.40 -9.56 -5.43
CA ILE A 108 30.23 -10.37 -5.74
C ILE A 108 30.48 -11.77 -5.20
N ILE A 109 29.57 -12.27 -4.39
CA ILE A 109 29.62 -13.65 -3.92
C ILE A 109 29.09 -14.53 -5.06
N PRO A 110 29.89 -15.47 -5.60
CA PRO A 110 29.42 -16.35 -6.65
C PRO A 110 28.21 -17.15 -6.18
N CYS A 111 27.12 -17.10 -6.95
CA CYS A 111 25.93 -17.88 -6.69
C CYS A 111 25.95 -19.17 -7.51
N SER A 112 25.50 -20.28 -6.93
CA SER A 112 25.28 -21.55 -7.62
C SER A 112 23.81 -21.94 -7.52
N PRO A 113 23.06 -22.10 -8.63
CA PRO A 113 21.67 -22.51 -8.58
C PRO A 113 21.52 -23.87 -7.91
N GLN A 114 20.49 -24.04 -7.09
CA GLN A 114 20.24 -25.28 -6.34
C GLN A 114 18.76 -25.62 -6.40
N SER A 115 18.43 -26.88 -6.74
CA SER A 115 17.08 -27.40 -6.58
C SER A 115 16.84 -27.78 -5.12
N GLY A 116 15.75 -27.29 -4.55
CA GLY A 116 15.33 -27.56 -3.18
C GLY A 116 13.83 -27.85 -3.11
N ASP A 117 13.19 -27.44 -2.03
CA ASP A 117 11.73 -27.44 -1.91
C ASP A 117 11.12 -26.57 -3.03
N PRO A 118 10.22 -27.11 -3.87
CA PRO A 118 9.59 -26.37 -4.96
C PRO A 118 8.61 -25.27 -4.48
N ASN A 119 8.34 -25.18 -3.17
CA ASN A 119 7.51 -24.15 -2.57
C ASN A 119 8.28 -23.11 -1.77
N ILE A 120 9.59 -23.25 -1.60
CA ILE A 120 10.44 -22.27 -0.91
C ILE A 120 11.50 -21.78 -1.89
N PHE A 121 11.54 -20.47 -2.13
CA PHE A 121 12.48 -19.87 -3.06
C PHE A 121 13.43 -18.93 -2.34
N LEU A 122 14.71 -18.99 -2.71
CA LEU A 122 15.75 -18.07 -2.26
C LEU A 122 16.35 -17.38 -3.49
N LEU A 123 15.99 -16.11 -3.70
CA LEU A 123 16.62 -15.28 -4.72
C LEU A 123 17.92 -14.71 -4.16
N LYS A 124 19.00 -14.77 -4.96
CA LYS A 124 20.26 -14.10 -4.66
C LYS A 124 20.61 -13.10 -5.75
N GLY A 125 20.92 -11.87 -5.35
CA GLY A 125 21.23 -10.76 -6.24
C GLY A 125 21.43 -9.47 -5.45
N THR A 126 21.25 -8.31 -6.09
CA THR A 126 21.27 -7.04 -5.37
C THR A 126 19.86 -6.70 -4.91
N VAL A 127 19.61 -6.72 -3.60
CA VAL A 127 18.28 -6.43 -3.03
C VAL A 127 18.14 -4.93 -2.79
N VAL A 128 17.16 -4.32 -3.44
CA VAL A 128 16.92 -2.89 -3.44
C VAL A 128 15.69 -2.59 -2.58
N THR A 129 15.90 -1.93 -1.45
CA THR A 129 14.82 -1.45 -0.57
C THR A 129 14.82 0.08 -0.53
N PRO A 130 13.77 0.74 -0.02
CA PRO A 130 13.80 2.18 0.22
C PRO A 130 14.96 2.61 1.14
N ASP A 131 15.28 1.79 2.14
CA ASP A 131 16.18 2.21 3.22
C ASP A 131 17.64 1.84 2.93
N ILE A 132 17.86 0.61 2.42
CA ILE A 132 19.18 0.02 2.23
C ILE A 132 19.23 -0.80 0.93
N VAL A 133 20.38 -0.75 0.24
CA VAL A 133 20.71 -1.64 -0.89
C VAL A 133 21.70 -2.70 -0.42
N PHE A 134 21.34 -3.97 -0.57
CA PHE A 134 22.22 -5.10 -0.24
C PHE A 134 22.83 -5.68 -1.52
N THR A 135 24.11 -5.39 -1.78
CA THR A 135 24.80 -5.80 -3.02
C THR A 135 24.78 -7.31 -3.26
N ASN A 136 24.97 -8.11 -2.21
CA ASN A 136 24.90 -9.58 -2.21
C ASN A 136 23.67 -10.07 -1.43
N GLY A 137 22.55 -9.36 -1.53
CA GLY A 137 21.36 -9.65 -0.76
C GLY A 137 20.63 -10.92 -1.16
N GLU A 138 19.75 -11.34 -0.27
CA GLU A 138 18.92 -12.52 -0.39
C GLU A 138 17.46 -12.19 -0.10
N VAL A 139 16.54 -12.80 -0.85
CA VAL A 139 15.09 -12.77 -0.56
C VAL A 139 14.57 -14.19 -0.51
N LEU A 140 14.14 -14.61 0.68
CA LEU A 140 13.55 -15.92 0.96
C LEU A 140 12.03 -15.79 1.08
N PHE A 141 11.28 -16.62 0.37
CA PHE A 141 9.82 -16.59 0.44
C PHE A 141 9.19 -17.96 0.17
N SER A 142 7.93 -18.09 0.60
CA SER A 142 7.14 -19.28 0.38
C SER A 142 6.07 -19.06 -0.69
N LYS A 143 6.04 -19.94 -1.67
CA LYS A 143 4.98 -20.06 -2.68
C LYS A 143 3.64 -20.47 -2.07
N SER A 144 3.67 -21.31 -1.02
CA SER A 144 2.45 -21.85 -0.41
C SER A 144 1.71 -20.81 0.43
N THR A 145 2.45 -19.96 1.16
CA THR A 145 1.86 -18.83 1.91
C THR A 145 1.75 -17.57 1.06
N GLY A 146 2.56 -17.46 0.00
CA GLY A 146 2.71 -16.28 -0.83
C GLY A 146 3.39 -15.11 -0.11
N ARG A 147 4.13 -15.38 0.97
CA ARG A 147 4.75 -14.37 1.83
C ARG A 147 6.28 -14.46 1.84
N ILE A 148 6.90 -13.30 1.99
CA ILE A 148 8.33 -13.13 2.25
C ILE A 148 8.61 -13.60 3.67
N ILE A 149 9.62 -14.45 3.82
CA ILE A 149 10.12 -14.95 5.10
C ILE A 149 11.29 -14.07 5.56
N CYS A 150 12.16 -13.68 4.62
CA CYS A 150 13.32 -12.83 4.88
C CYS A 150 13.72 -12.04 3.63
N ALA A 151 14.22 -10.82 3.83
CA ALA A 151 14.87 -10.01 2.81
C ALA A 151 15.99 -9.19 3.48
N GLY A 152 17.21 -9.24 2.95
CA GLY A 152 18.35 -8.52 3.55
C GLY A 152 19.69 -9.00 3.01
N GLU A 153 20.77 -8.79 3.76
CA GLU A 153 22.11 -9.25 3.39
C GLU A 153 22.22 -10.78 3.32
N SER A 154 21.59 -11.49 4.27
CA SER A 154 21.47 -12.94 4.21
C SER A 154 20.24 -13.46 4.95
N CYS A 155 19.67 -14.54 4.40
CA CYS A 155 18.56 -15.28 4.99
C CYS A 155 18.99 -16.62 5.60
N SER A 156 20.29 -16.88 5.78
CA SER A 156 20.79 -18.15 6.34
C SER A 156 20.33 -18.44 7.77
N GLY A 157 19.87 -17.42 8.50
CA GLY A 157 19.27 -17.57 9.83
C GLY A 157 17.86 -18.18 9.82
N GLN A 158 17.21 -18.26 8.66
CA GLN A 158 15.89 -18.86 8.51
C GLN A 158 16.00 -20.36 8.24
N SER A 159 15.18 -21.15 8.93
CA SER A 159 15.22 -22.61 8.82
C SER A 159 14.90 -23.10 7.40
N GLU A 160 14.04 -22.38 6.71
CA GLU A 160 13.55 -22.64 5.37
C GLU A 160 14.63 -22.42 4.32
N ALA A 161 15.64 -21.59 4.60
CA ALA A 161 16.73 -21.30 3.67
C ALA A 161 17.59 -22.54 3.35
N ALA A 162 17.74 -23.46 4.30
CA ALA A 162 18.59 -24.64 4.15
C ALA A 162 18.13 -25.58 3.01
N ASN A 163 16.82 -25.63 2.78
CA ASN A 163 16.19 -26.48 1.76
C ASN A 163 15.55 -25.68 0.62
N ALA A 164 15.75 -24.36 0.55
CA ALA A 164 15.15 -23.52 -0.49
C ALA A 164 15.67 -23.88 -1.89
N THR A 165 14.82 -23.70 -2.90
CA THR A 165 15.26 -23.63 -4.29
C THR A 165 15.98 -22.31 -4.51
N VAL A 166 17.29 -22.36 -4.76
CA VAL A 166 18.17 -21.20 -4.92
C VAL A 166 18.18 -20.75 -6.37
N ILE A 167 17.84 -19.49 -6.59
CA ILE A 167 17.81 -18.85 -7.90
C ILE A 167 18.85 -17.73 -7.89
N CYS A 168 19.92 -17.93 -8.67
CA CYS A 168 20.93 -16.92 -8.90
C CYS A 168 20.41 -15.96 -9.97
N THR A 169 19.97 -14.78 -9.56
CA THR A 169 19.36 -13.85 -10.51
C THR A 169 20.42 -13.04 -11.25
N ASP A 170 21.59 -12.80 -10.63
CA ASP A 170 22.61 -11.85 -11.08
C ASP A 170 22.01 -10.48 -11.45
N GLY A 171 20.88 -10.11 -10.83
CA GLY A 171 20.10 -8.93 -11.14
C GLY A 171 19.70 -8.16 -9.89
N LEU A 172 19.01 -7.06 -10.12
CA LEU A 172 18.52 -6.13 -9.11
C LEU A 172 17.09 -6.53 -8.73
N ILE A 173 16.83 -6.75 -7.44
CA ILE A 173 15.59 -7.31 -6.87
C ILE A 173 14.84 -6.20 -6.16
N TYR A 174 13.63 -5.89 -6.63
CA TYR A 174 12.74 -4.84 -6.13
C TYR A 174 11.42 -5.45 -5.64
N PRO A 175 10.67 -4.73 -4.79
CA PRO A 175 9.23 -4.95 -4.71
C PRO A 175 8.63 -4.92 -6.12
N GLY A 176 7.61 -5.74 -6.37
CA GLY A 176 6.85 -5.66 -7.61
C GLY A 176 6.25 -4.26 -7.79
N LEU A 177 6.28 -3.74 -9.02
CA LEU A 177 5.77 -2.40 -9.30
C LEU A 177 4.25 -2.38 -9.15
N ILE A 178 3.73 -1.24 -8.71
CA ILE A 178 2.30 -1.02 -8.47
C ILE A 178 1.81 0.07 -9.42
N ASP A 179 0.89 -0.30 -10.32
CA ASP A 179 0.16 0.67 -11.15
C ASP A 179 -1.01 1.23 -10.33
N SER A 180 -0.80 2.41 -9.73
CA SER A 180 -1.78 3.00 -8.81
C SER A 180 -3.04 3.55 -9.48
N HIS A 181 -3.08 3.64 -10.82
CA HIS A 181 -4.28 4.07 -11.53
C HIS A 181 -4.29 3.66 -13.01
N GLN A 182 -5.32 2.91 -13.41
CA GLN A 182 -5.45 2.38 -14.76
C GLN A 182 -6.91 2.27 -15.25
N HIS A 183 -7.10 2.23 -16.57
CA HIS A 183 -8.31 1.76 -17.24
C HIS A 183 -8.03 0.50 -18.07
N LEU A 184 -7.93 -0.65 -17.39
CA LEU A 184 -7.45 -1.93 -17.97
C LEU A 184 -8.16 -2.36 -19.27
N HIS A 185 -9.43 -2.02 -19.46
CA HIS A 185 -10.18 -2.39 -20.66
C HIS A 185 -9.83 -1.53 -21.89
N TYR A 186 -9.32 -0.32 -21.68
CA TYR A 186 -8.81 0.55 -22.75
C TYR A 186 -7.32 0.34 -23.00
N ASN A 187 -6.59 -0.26 -22.04
CA ASN A 187 -5.18 -0.65 -22.14
C ASN A 187 -4.94 -1.85 -23.09
N ALA A 188 -5.64 -1.88 -24.23
CA ALA A 188 -5.49 -2.81 -25.35
C ALA A 188 -5.45 -2.08 -26.70
N ILE A 189 -5.87 -0.81 -26.77
CA ILE A 189 -5.80 0.02 -27.98
C ILE A 189 -4.73 1.10 -27.82
N GLY A 190 -4.28 1.68 -28.94
CA GLY A 190 -3.17 2.63 -28.95
C GLY A 190 -3.59 4.05 -28.57
N PRO A 191 -2.63 4.99 -28.57
CA PRO A 191 -2.90 6.40 -28.31
C PRO A 191 -3.95 6.99 -29.25
N TRP A 192 -4.87 7.76 -28.68
CA TRP A 192 -5.88 8.49 -29.44
C TRP A 192 -5.23 9.69 -30.13
N GLN A 193 -5.21 9.66 -31.46
CA GLN A 193 -4.65 10.75 -32.26
C GLN A 193 -5.63 11.93 -32.32
N HIS A 194 -5.51 12.89 -31.39
CA HIS A 194 -6.37 14.09 -31.30
C HIS A 194 -5.81 15.32 -32.03
N THR A 195 -4.87 15.13 -32.96
CA THR A 195 -4.29 16.19 -33.82
C THR A 195 -3.62 17.34 -33.05
N GLY A 196 -3.12 17.08 -31.84
CA GLY A 196 -2.50 18.10 -30.98
C GLY A 196 -3.51 19.08 -30.40
N GLN A 197 -4.79 18.71 -30.35
CA GLN A 197 -5.82 19.51 -29.70
C GLN A 197 -5.63 19.41 -28.18
N LEU A 198 -5.33 20.55 -27.55
CA LEU A 198 -5.35 20.66 -26.09
C LEU A 198 -6.76 20.91 -25.56
N PHE A 199 -7.02 20.39 -24.38
CA PHE A 199 -8.25 20.54 -23.62
C PHE A 199 -7.97 21.34 -22.36
N GLN A 200 -8.99 22.02 -21.84
CA GLN A 200 -8.89 22.77 -20.58
C GLN A 200 -9.28 21.90 -19.38
N ASN A 201 -10.16 20.93 -19.61
CA ASN A 201 -10.64 20.02 -18.58
C ASN A 201 -11.16 18.73 -19.20
N ARG A 202 -11.40 17.74 -18.33
CA ARG A 202 -11.85 16.42 -18.76
C ARG A 202 -13.17 16.35 -19.52
N TYR A 203 -14.05 17.32 -19.33
CA TYR A 203 -15.36 17.31 -19.97
C TYR A 203 -15.27 17.62 -21.46
N GLN A 204 -14.26 18.41 -21.86
CA GLN A 204 -14.07 18.82 -23.24
C GLN A 204 -13.66 17.63 -24.13
N TRP A 205 -12.63 16.87 -23.74
CA TRP A 205 -12.21 15.70 -24.53
C TRP A 205 -13.26 14.58 -24.48
N ARG A 206 -13.95 14.39 -23.35
CA ARG A 206 -15.10 13.48 -23.28
C ARG A 206 -16.24 13.88 -24.20
N GLY A 207 -16.39 15.17 -24.45
CA GLY A 207 -17.35 15.75 -25.39
C GLY A 207 -16.95 15.57 -26.86
N ASN A 208 -15.65 15.43 -27.15
CA ASN A 208 -15.07 15.38 -28.48
C ASN A 208 -15.59 14.18 -29.31
N SER A 209 -15.97 14.44 -30.55
CA SER A 209 -16.51 13.41 -31.46
C SER A 209 -15.45 12.41 -31.91
N GLY A 210 -14.21 12.85 -32.14
CA GLY A 210 -13.07 11.99 -32.42
C GLY A 210 -12.80 11.02 -31.29
N TYR A 211 -12.77 11.51 -30.04
CA TYR A 211 -12.66 10.66 -28.85
C TYR A 211 -13.79 9.63 -28.79
N LYS A 212 -15.05 10.08 -28.86
CA LYS A 212 -16.23 9.19 -28.81
C LYS A 212 -16.18 8.09 -29.87
N ASN A 213 -15.77 8.44 -31.09
CA ASN A 213 -15.60 7.47 -32.17
C ASN A 213 -14.46 6.48 -31.88
N TYR A 214 -13.36 6.96 -31.31
CA TYR A 214 -12.21 6.15 -30.98
C TYR A 214 -12.50 5.16 -29.85
N VAL A 215 -13.08 5.63 -28.74
CA VAL A 215 -13.47 4.71 -27.66
C VAL A 215 -14.60 3.77 -28.08
N ALA A 216 -15.40 4.08 -29.10
CA ALA A 216 -16.39 3.15 -29.64
C ALA A 216 -15.76 1.89 -30.27
N LEU A 217 -14.48 1.90 -30.65
CA LEU A 217 -13.75 0.72 -31.12
C LEU A 217 -13.79 -0.41 -30.07
N VAL A 218 -13.62 -0.04 -28.80
CA VAL A 218 -13.70 -0.95 -27.64
C VAL A 218 -15.12 -0.94 -27.06
N GLY A 219 -15.66 0.27 -26.88
CA GLY A 219 -16.94 0.58 -26.25
C GLY A 219 -18.15 -0.02 -26.96
N SER A 220 -18.16 -0.16 -28.29
CA SER A 220 -19.28 -0.81 -29.00
C SER A 220 -19.38 -2.30 -28.68
N LYS A 221 -18.24 -2.99 -28.46
CA LYS A 221 -18.20 -4.39 -28.03
C LYS A 221 -18.46 -4.55 -26.53
N LEU A 222 -18.06 -3.57 -25.72
CA LEU A 222 -18.43 -3.48 -24.30
C LEU A 222 -19.93 -3.21 -24.11
N ASN A 223 -20.52 -2.31 -24.91
CA ASN A 223 -21.92 -1.85 -24.79
C ASN A 223 -22.92 -2.72 -25.56
N ALA A 224 -22.54 -3.34 -26.69
CA ALA A 224 -23.37 -4.34 -27.39
C ALA A 224 -23.69 -5.54 -26.47
N VAL A 225 -22.98 -5.64 -25.35
CA VAL A 225 -23.12 -6.69 -24.38
C VAL A 225 -22.75 -6.18 -22.98
N ASN A 226 -23.67 -5.43 -22.36
CA ASN A 226 -23.79 -5.35 -20.89
C ASN A 226 -24.06 -6.75 -20.24
N THR A 227 -23.83 -7.83 -20.98
CA THR A 227 -24.02 -9.25 -20.65
C THR A 227 -22.83 -10.15 -21.08
N ASN A 228 -21.73 -9.64 -21.70
CA ASN A 228 -20.57 -10.46 -22.12
C ASN A 228 -19.35 -10.23 -21.24
N VAL A 229 -19.43 -10.75 -20.02
CA VAL A 229 -18.35 -10.78 -19.03
C VAL A 229 -17.07 -11.42 -19.60
N ASP A 230 -17.18 -12.33 -20.55
CA ASP A 230 -16.02 -13.01 -21.17
C ASP A 230 -15.11 -12.02 -21.91
N TYR A 231 -15.66 -11.20 -22.82
CA TYR A 231 -14.87 -10.21 -23.54
C TYR A 231 -14.21 -9.20 -22.58
N GLN A 232 -14.97 -8.72 -21.59
CA GLN A 232 -14.46 -7.77 -20.58
C GLN A 232 -13.27 -8.35 -19.80
N CYS A 233 -13.37 -9.60 -19.35
CA CYS A 233 -12.31 -10.23 -18.59
C CYS A 233 -11.10 -10.55 -19.46
N ARG A 234 -11.31 -10.95 -20.73
CA ARG A 234 -10.24 -11.28 -21.67
C ARG A 234 -9.46 -10.05 -22.14
N ILE A 235 -10.12 -8.94 -22.48
CA ILE A 235 -9.41 -7.70 -22.86
C ILE A 235 -8.59 -7.13 -21.69
N GLN A 236 -9.09 -7.25 -20.46
CA GLN A 236 -8.29 -6.87 -19.29
C GLN A 236 -7.13 -7.81 -19.05
N LYS A 237 -7.32 -9.13 -19.18
CA LYS A 237 -6.22 -10.11 -19.05
C LYS A 237 -5.08 -9.78 -20.02
N LEU A 238 -5.39 -9.28 -21.21
CA LEU A 238 -4.39 -8.81 -22.16
C LEU A 238 -3.62 -7.58 -21.66
N ALA A 239 -4.30 -6.61 -21.05
CA ALA A 239 -3.63 -5.48 -20.40
C ALA A 239 -2.74 -5.94 -19.23
N GLU A 240 -3.18 -6.92 -18.45
CA GLU A 240 -2.40 -7.48 -17.34
C GLU A 240 -1.13 -8.19 -17.83
N VAL A 241 -1.15 -8.83 -19.01
CA VAL A 241 0.08 -9.36 -19.64
C VAL A 241 1.09 -8.25 -19.88
N ARG A 242 0.65 -7.12 -20.45
CA ARG A 242 1.49 -5.93 -20.67
C ARG A 242 2.08 -5.39 -19.36
N LEU A 243 1.30 -5.38 -18.28
CA LEU A 243 1.75 -4.97 -16.95
C LEU A 243 2.82 -5.91 -16.37
N VAL A 244 2.62 -7.23 -16.44
CA VAL A 244 3.63 -8.20 -15.96
C VAL A 244 4.94 -8.07 -16.74
N MET A 245 4.88 -7.80 -18.04
CA MET A 245 6.08 -7.60 -18.86
C MET A 245 6.88 -6.34 -18.48
N SER A 246 6.29 -5.40 -17.74
CA SER A 246 6.98 -4.27 -17.12
C SER A 246 7.28 -4.46 -15.64
N GLY A 247 7.19 -5.68 -15.10
CA GLY A 247 7.43 -5.94 -13.68
C GLY A 247 6.34 -5.39 -12.76
N THR A 248 5.16 -5.08 -13.29
CA THR A 248 4.01 -4.65 -12.48
C THR A 248 3.29 -5.89 -11.94
N THR A 249 3.07 -5.93 -10.63
CA THR A 249 2.45 -7.07 -9.94
C THR A 249 1.07 -6.72 -9.39
N SER A 250 0.76 -5.43 -9.21
CA SER A 250 -0.50 -4.94 -8.68
C SER A 250 -1.02 -3.75 -9.48
N VAL A 251 -2.35 -3.60 -9.57
CA VAL A 251 -2.99 -2.52 -10.32
C VAL A 251 -4.33 -2.09 -9.72
N GLN A 252 -4.59 -0.78 -9.71
CA GLN A 252 -5.93 -0.22 -9.55
C GLN A 252 -6.48 0.10 -10.95
N GLY A 253 -7.63 -0.43 -11.33
CA GLY A 253 -8.23 -0.06 -12.62
C GLY A 253 -9.26 -1.01 -13.22
N SER A 254 -9.78 -1.97 -12.48
CA SER A 254 -10.67 -2.99 -13.07
C SER A 254 -12.05 -2.42 -13.42
N LEU A 255 -12.62 -2.92 -14.52
CA LEU A 255 -13.90 -2.52 -15.09
C LEU A 255 -15.07 -3.14 -14.32
N SER A 256 -14.93 -4.37 -13.82
CA SER A 256 -16.03 -5.05 -13.16
C SER A 256 -15.56 -6.08 -12.13
N LYS A 257 -16.43 -6.31 -11.14
CA LYS A 257 -16.23 -7.33 -10.09
C LYS A 257 -15.99 -8.74 -10.63
N ALA A 258 -16.58 -9.09 -11.77
CA ALA A 258 -16.44 -10.42 -12.37
C ALA A 258 -15.02 -10.63 -12.93
N CYS A 259 -14.32 -9.52 -13.16
CA CYS A 259 -13.04 -9.47 -13.79
C CYS A 259 -11.94 -8.98 -12.82
N ILE A 260 -12.11 -9.15 -11.51
CA ILE A 260 -11.11 -8.69 -10.53
C ILE A 260 -9.96 -9.68 -10.31
N ALA A 261 -10.23 -10.96 -10.54
CA ALA A 261 -9.27 -12.04 -10.37
C ALA A 261 -8.34 -12.13 -11.59
N GLY A 262 -7.29 -11.32 -11.63
CA GLY A 262 -6.38 -11.21 -12.78
C GLY A 262 -5.09 -12.00 -12.67
N LEU A 263 -4.25 -11.85 -13.69
CA LEU A 263 -2.83 -12.24 -13.69
C LEU A 263 -2.04 -11.33 -12.73
N VAL A 264 -2.26 -10.02 -12.81
CA VAL A 264 -1.81 -9.07 -11.77
C VAL A 264 -2.88 -8.92 -10.70
N ARG A 265 -2.43 -8.53 -9.50
CA ARG A 265 -3.29 -8.32 -8.35
C ARG A 265 -4.10 -7.04 -8.53
N ASN A 266 -5.40 -7.17 -8.70
CA ASN A 266 -6.27 -6.01 -8.72
C ASN A 266 -6.65 -5.62 -7.28
N VAL A 267 -6.46 -4.34 -6.93
CA VAL A 267 -6.57 -3.87 -5.53
C VAL A 267 -7.99 -3.44 -5.13
N GLU A 268 -8.93 -3.39 -6.08
CA GLU A 268 -10.32 -3.07 -5.79
C GLU A 268 -11.02 -4.10 -4.89
N ASP A 269 -12.05 -3.68 -4.16
CA ASP A 269 -13.00 -4.57 -3.48
C ASP A 269 -14.44 -4.10 -3.75
N TYR A 270 -15.27 -5.02 -4.26
CA TYR A 270 -16.70 -4.80 -4.53
C TYR A 270 -17.61 -5.39 -3.44
N GLY A 271 -17.05 -5.79 -2.28
CA GLY A 271 -17.78 -6.15 -1.07
C GLY A 271 -18.54 -7.48 -1.10
N GLN A 272 -18.35 -8.31 -2.13
CA GLN A 272 -19.15 -9.53 -2.36
C GLN A 272 -18.35 -10.74 -2.86
N VAL A 273 -17.02 -10.66 -2.90
CA VAL A 273 -16.16 -11.73 -3.39
C VAL A 273 -15.16 -12.10 -2.28
N PRO A 274 -14.80 -13.39 -2.06
CA PRO A 274 -13.67 -13.73 -1.20
C PRO A 274 -12.44 -12.90 -1.56
N ASN A 275 -11.50 -12.70 -0.64
CA ASN A 275 -10.28 -11.91 -0.86
C ASN A 275 -9.41 -12.51 -1.99
N ILE A 276 -9.81 -12.30 -3.25
CA ILE A 276 -9.14 -12.84 -4.44
C ILE A 276 -7.85 -12.06 -4.70
N SER A 277 -7.84 -10.78 -4.32
CA SER A 277 -6.62 -9.97 -4.34
C SER A 277 -5.62 -10.43 -3.30
N GLY A 278 -5.96 -11.29 -2.33
CA GLY A 278 -5.08 -11.66 -1.22
C GLY A 278 -4.67 -10.48 -0.34
N LEU A 279 -5.34 -9.32 -0.43
CA LEU A 279 -5.05 -8.13 0.37
C LEU A 279 -6.18 -7.86 1.37
N ASP A 280 -5.83 -7.53 2.60
CA ASP A 280 -6.79 -7.28 3.69
C ASP A 280 -7.46 -5.90 3.61
N THR A 281 -7.20 -5.15 2.54
CA THR A 281 -7.69 -3.79 2.29
C THR A 281 -8.80 -3.77 1.26
N LYS A 282 -9.77 -2.88 1.47
CA LYS A 282 -10.91 -2.69 0.57
C LYS A 282 -10.79 -1.34 -0.10
N ILE A 283 -10.42 -1.30 -1.38
CA ILE A 283 -10.40 -0.05 -2.15
C ILE A 283 -11.73 0.07 -2.89
N TYR A 284 -12.49 1.10 -2.57
CA TYR A 284 -13.72 1.41 -3.27
C TYR A 284 -13.40 2.24 -4.51
N LYS A 285 -13.76 1.70 -5.68
CA LYS A 285 -13.83 2.44 -6.93
C LYS A 285 -15.23 3.03 -7.05
N ALA A 286 -15.34 4.37 -7.07
CA ALA A 286 -16.57 5.03 -7.47
C ALA A 286 -16.90 4.61 -8.91
N ASP A 287 -17.92 3.77 -9.06
CA ASP A 287 -18.31 3.17 -10.34
C ASP A 287 -18.73 4.26 -11.35
N ALA A 288 -18.76 3.89 -12.64
CA ALA A 288 -18.81 4.74 -13.84
C ALA A 288 -20.01 5.71 -13.99
N THR A 289 -20.81 5.94 -12.96
CA THR A 289 -21.82 7.00 -12.88
C THR A 289 -21.39 8.10 -11.92
N ASN A 290 -20.16 8.59 -12.07
CA ASN A 290 -19.63 9.65 -11.22
C ASN A 290 -20.48 10.93 -11.36
N PRO A 291 -21.06 11.48 -10.28
CA PRO A 291 -21.84 12.73 -10.29
C PRO A 291 -21.02 13.94 -10.74
N ILE A 292 -19.70 13.89 -10.60
CA ILE A 292 -18.80 14.91 -11.14
C ILE A 292 -18.93 14.97 -12.68
N THR A 293 -19.29 13.88 -13.36
CA THR A 293 -19.56 13.88 -14.81
C THR A 293 -20.84 14.61 -15.22
N ASP A 294 -21.73 14.91 -14.27
CA ASP A 294 -22.90 15.75 -14.50
C ASP A 294 -22.59 17.25 -14.25
N TYR A 295 -21.62 17.60 -13.39
CA TYR A 295 -21.16 18.99 -13.22
C TYR A 295 -20.65 19.58 -14.54
N GLY A 296 -19.80 18.85 -15.29
CA GLY A 296 -19.34 19.31 -16.59
C GLY A 296 -20.43 19.49 -17.66
N LYS A 297 -21.65 18.97 -17.43
CA LYS A 297 -22.80 19.16 -18.34
C LYS A 297 -23.66 20.37 -17.97
N THR A 298 -23.66 20.77 -16.69
CA THR A 298 -24.59 21.77 -16.14
C THR A 298 -23.90 23.03 -15.62
N GLY A 299 -22.61 22.95 -15.26
CA GLY A 299 -21.88 23.97 -14.51
C GLY A 299 -22.43 24.20 -13.10
N ASN A 300 -23.27 23.29 -12.58
CA ASN A 300 -24.02 23.50 -11.35
C ASN A 300 -23.39 22.74 -10.17
N LEU A 301 -22.91 23.48 -9.18
CA LEU A 301 -22.35 22.93 -7.94
C LEU A 301 -23.35 22.05 -7.15
N ALA A 302 -24.67 22.17 -7.38
CA ALA A 302 -25.67 21.31 -6.75
C ALA A 302 -25.63 19.84 -7.24
N ASP A 303 -24.99 19.55 -8.38
CA ASP A 303 -24.82 18.17 -8.87
C ASP A 303 -23.76 17.39 -8.07
N PHE A 304 -22.90 18.08 -7.30
CA PHE A 304 -21.97 17.47 -6.35
C PHE A 304 -22.65 16.94 -5.08
N ASP A 305 -23.88 17.36 -4.76
CA ASP A 305 -24.64 16.77 -3.64
C ASP A 305 -24.89 15.26 -3.86
N LYS A 306 -24.88 14.82 -5.12
CA LYS A 306 -24.99 13.41 -5.49
C LYS A 306 -23.67 12.65 -5.31
N LEU A 307 -22.51 13.30 -5.42
CA LEU A 307 -21.19 12.73 -5.05
C LEU A 307 -21.17 12.42 -3.54
N VAL A 308 -21.63 13.37 -2.73
CA VAL A 308 -21.85 13.12 -1.30
C VAL A 308 -22.87 12.01 -1.13
N GLN A 309 -24.01 11.96 -1.84
CA GLN A 309 -24.95 10.85 -1.71
C GLN A 309 -24.36 9.47 -2.08
N ASP A 310 -23.49 9.35 -3.09
CA ASP A 310 -22.82 8.09 -3.40
C ASP A 310 -21.85 7.69 -2.27
N ILE A 311 -21.11 8.65 -1.70
CA ILE A 311 -20.30 8.45 -0.49
C ILE A 311 -21.19 8.05 0.71
N ASN A 312 -22.43 8.56 0.79
CA ASN A 312 -23.42 8.27 1.84
C ASN A 312 -24.13 6.93 1.67
N VAL A 313 -24.35 6.49 0.43
CA VAL A 313 -24.92 5.18 0.12
C VAL A 313 -23.99 4.08 0.63
N VAL A 314 -22.68 4.36 0.67
CA VAL A 314 -21.70 3.51 1.33
C VAL A 314 -21.49 3.90 2.80
N ASN A 315 -22.57 3.79 3.58
CA ASN A 315 -22.66 3.97 5.04
C ASN A 315 -21.60 3.16 5.83
N GLY A 316 -20.33 3.60 5.81
CA GLY A 316 -19.25 3.03 6.62
C GLY A 316 -17.87 2.89 5.95
N LEU A 317 -17.60 3.40 4.74
CA LEU A 317 -16.30 3.14 4.07
C LEU A 317 -15.10 3.86 4.69
N ILE A 318 -15.19 5.18 4.79
CA ILE A 318 -14.05 6.03 5.17
C ILE A 318 -13.72 5.87 6.67
N PRO A 319 -14.70 5.71 7.59
CA PRO A 319 -14.41 5.40 8.99
C PRO A 319 -14.00 3.94 9.25
N ASN A 320 -14.39 2.96 8.40
CA ASN A 320 -14.10 1.53 8.62
C ASN A 320 -12.92 0.98 7.77
N LYS A 321 -11.84 1.76 7.60
CA LYS A 321 -10.58 1.36 6.96
C LYS A 321 -10.61 1.12 5.43
N GLN A 322 -11.59 1.64 4.68
CA GLN A 322 -11.65 1.43 3.22
C GLN A 322 -11.08 2.64 2.46
N GLY A 323 -10.29 2.39 1.41
CA GLY A 323 -9.62 3.40 0.59
C GLY A 323 -10.51 3.99 -0.51
N TYR A 324 -10.32 5.27 -0.84
CA TYR A 324 -11.07 5.98 -1.89
C TYR A 324 -10.11 6.61 -2.91
N VAL A 325 -10.18 6.14 -4.16
CA VAL A 325 -9.37 6.63 -5.29
C VAL A 325 -10.29 7.27 -6.31
N THR A 326 -10.04 8.53 -6.70
CA THR A 326 -10.96 9.26 -7.59
C THR A 326 -10.26 10.29 -8.48
N HIS A 327 -10.85 10.53 -9.66
CA HIS A 327 -10.45 11.61 -10.56
C HIS A 327 -11.15 12.90 -10.17
N VAL A 328 -10.40 13.88 -9.67
CA VAL A 328 -10.91 15.21 -9.30
C VAL A 328 -9.89 16.25 -9.70
N GLY A 329 -10.35 17.37 -10.25
CA GLY A 329 -9.47 18.45 -10.69
C GLY A 329 -8.59 18.09 -11.88
N GLU A 330 -9.09 17.20 -12.73
CA GLU A 330 -8.45 16.78 -13.98
C GLU A 330 -8.71 17.82 -15.09
N GLY A 331 -7.65 18.54 -15.48
CA GLY A 331 -7.71 19.79 -16.22
C GLY A 331 -6.88 20.90 -15.59
N ILE A 332 -6.88 22.06 -16.23
CA ILE A 332 -6.01 23.21 -15.91
C ILE A 332 -6.80 24.51 -15.74
N ASP A 333 -8.12 24.45 -15.91
CA ASP A 333 -8.99 25.62 -15.78
C ASP A 333 -9.61 25.75 -14.38
N GLN A 334 -10.29 26.88 -14.17
CA GLN A 334 -10.97 27.19 -12.93
C GLN A 334 -12.04 26.15 -12.57
N SER A 335 -12.70 25.52 -13.55
CA SER A 335 -13.74 24.53 -13.26
C SER A 335 -13.16 23.27 -12.63
N SER A 336 -11.97 22.85 -13.07
CA SER A 336 -11.23 21.75 -12.45
C SER A 336 -10.74 22.12 -11.04
N LEU A 337 -10.26 23.35 -10.82
CA LEU A 337 -9.90 23.83 -9.49
C LEU A 337 -11.12 23.88 -8.55
N ASP A 338 -12.28 24.30 -9.04
CA ASP A 338 -13.52 24.37 -8.26
C ASP A 338 -13.94 22.99 -7.75
N GLU A 339 -13.66 21.89 -8.46
CA GLU A 339 -13.92 20.53 -7.97
C GLU A 339 -13.10 20.20 -6.70
N LEU A 340 -11.81 20.58 -6.70
CA LEU A 340 -10.90 20.36 -5.57
C LEU A 340 -11.28 21.25 -4.40
N MET A 341 -11.57 22.54 -4.66
CA MET A 341 -12.03 23.47 -3.64
C MET A 341 -13.38 23.06 -3.04
N TRP A 342 -14.26 22.45 -3.83
CA TRP A 342 -15.52 21.92 -3.34
C TRP A 342 -15.30 20.80 -2.32
N MET A 343 -14.35 19.88 -2.56
CA MET A 343 -13.99 18.82 -1.60
C MET A 343 -13.44 19.36 -0.27
N ILE A 344 -12.80 20.53 -0.29
CA ILE A 344 -12.29 21.20 0.92
C ILE A 344 -13.45 21.86 1.70
N GLN A 345 -14.35 22.52 0.98
CA GLN A 345 -15.44 23.30 1.57
C GLN A 345 -16.63 22.45 2.03
N HIS A 346 -16.79 21.25 1.46
CA HIS A 346 -17.93 20.37 1.69
C HIS A 346 -17.48 19.04 2.28
N GLY A 347 -18.32 18.52 3.18
CA GLY A 347 -18.11 17.24 3.83
C GLY A 347 -19.40 16.44 3.88
N TRP A 348 -19.30 15.22 4.36
CA TRP A 348 -20.47 14.39 4.64
C TRP A 348 -20.85 14.43 6.12
N THR A 349 -22.14 14.61 6.42
CA THR A 349 -22.66 14.42 7.78
C THR A 349 -23.15 13.00 8.00
N ALA A 350 -22.54 12.27 8.94
CA ALA A 350 -22.98 10.92 9.27
C ALA A 350 -24.45 10.89 9.73
N THR A 351 -25.25 10.00 9.14
CA THR A 351 -26.71 9.96 9.35
C THR A 351 -27.15 8.95 10.43
N SER A 352 -26.25 8.06 10.86
CA SER A 352 -26.52 7.03 11.88
C SER A 352 -25.23 6.55 12.57
N GLY A 353 -25.34 5.78 13.66
CA GLY A 353 -24.19 5.27 14.44
C GLY A 353 -23.71 6.21 15.54
N SER A 354 -22.60 5.87 16.20
CA SER A 354 -21.94 6.69 17.26
C SER A 354 -21.49 8.07 16.78
N ASP A 355 -21.40 8.24 15.46
CA ASP A 355 -20.92 9.45 14.81
C ASP A 355 -22.05 10.26 14.15
N ALA A 356 -23.32 9.89 14.35
CA ALA A 356 -24.46 10.59 13.78
C ALA A 356 -24.42 12.10 14.10
N GLY A 357 -24.52 12.93 13.06
CA GLY A 357 -24.46 14.40 13.15
C GLY A 357 -23.05 15.00 13.05
N LYS A 358 -21.98 14.19 12.96
CA LYS A 358 -20.62 14.68 12.72
C LYS A 358 -20.37 14.91 11.23
N LEU A 359 -19.74 16.03 10.90
CA LEU A 359 -19.27 16.37 9.56
C LEU A 359 -17.87 15.80 9.32
N PHE A 360 -17.69 15.07 8.23
CA PHE A 360 -16.44 14.46 7.78
C PHE A 360 -15.99 15.11 6.47
N THR A 361 -14.71 15.48 6.37
CA THR A 361 -14.07 15.94 5.13
C THR A 361 -14.00 14.82 4.08
N LEU A 362 -14.02 15.18 2.80
CA LEU A 362 -13.81 14.23 1.69
C LEU A 362 -12.32 13.98 1.40
N MET A 363 -11.46 14.92 1.80
CA MET A 363 -10.01 14.74 1.85
C MET A 363 -9.66 14.10 3.19
N THR A 364 -9.17 12.86 3.16
CA THR A 364 -8.86 12.07 4.35
C THR A 364 -7.56 11.30 4.15
N PRO A 365 -6.99 10.69 5.22
CA PRO A 365 -5.82 9.83 5.07
C PRO A 365 -6.06 8.60 4.17
N ARG A 366 -7.33 8.27 3.90
CA ARG A 366 -7.78 7.18 3.04
C ARG A 366 -8.30 7.68 1.68
N THR A 367 -7.94 8.90 1.28
CA THR A 367 -8.31 9.50 -0.02
C THR A 367 -7.08 9.67 -0.90
N SER A 368 -7.19 9.29 -2.18
CA SER A 368 -6.19 9.51 -3.22
C SER A 368 -6.81 10.22 -4.41
N ILE A 369 -6.18 11.32 -4.83
CA ILE A 369 -6.61 12.13 -5.97
C ILE A 369 -5.77 11.75 -7.18
N VAL A 370 -6.42 11.28 -8.24
CA VAL A 370 -5.80 10.98 -9.53
C VAL A 370 -5.71 12.26 -10.34
N HIS A 371 -4.57 12.46 -11.01
CA HIS A 371 -4.17 13.67 -11.71
C HIS A 371 -3.94 14.83 -10.77
N GLY A 372 -5.01 15.45 -10.25
CA GLY A 372 -4.93 16.68 -9.46
C GLY A 372 -4.25 17.84 -10.19
N THR A 373 -4.34 17.89 -11.53
CA THR A 373 -3.60 18.84 -12.38
C THR A 373 -3.95 20.31 -12.09
N ALA A 374 -5.17 20.59 -11.63
CA ALA A 374 -5.59 21.94 -11.26
C ALA A 374 -5.22 22.33 -9.81
N ALA A 375 -4.58 21.45 -9.04
CA ALA A 375 -4.25 21.71 -7.65
C ALA A 375 -3.23 22.86 -7.53
N ASN A 376 -3.55 23.82 -6.65
CA ASN A 376 -2.70 24.93 -6.28
C ASN A 376 -2.24 24.78 -4.81
N PHE A 377 -1.51 25.77 -4.31
CA PHE A 377 -1.07 25.81 -2.91
C PHE A 377 -2.18 25.49 -1.90
N ASP A 378 -3.35 26.14 -2.01
CA ASP A 378 -4.44 25.97 -1.03
C ASP A 378 -5.00 24.53 -1.06
N VAL A 379 -5.03 23.90 -2.23
CA VAL A 379 -5.42 22.48 -2.35
C VAL A 379 -4.37 21.56 -1.75
N PHE A 380 -3.09 21.75 -2.05
CA PHE A 380 -2.04 20.91 -1.47
C PHE A 380 -1.90 21.10 0.03
N LEU A 381 -2.13 22.30 0.56
CA LEU A 381 -2.18 22.56 2.00
C LEU A 381 -3.30 21.76 2.65
N ALA A 382 -4.48 21.71 2.03
CA ALA A 382 -5.58 20.89 2.51
C ALA A 382 -5.29 19.39 2.39
N MET A 383 -4.64 18.95 1.31
CA MET A 383 -4.23 17.55 1.15
C MET A 383 -3.22 17.14 2.21
N GLN A 384 -2.19 17.96 2.46
CA GLN A 384 -1.18 17.78 3.51
C GLN A 384 -1.87 17.66 4.88
N ALA A 385 -2.68 18.65 5.26
CA ALA A 385 -3.37 18.69 6.55
C ALA A 385 -4.28 17.47 6.81
N ASN A 386 -4.73 16.79 5.75
CA ASN A 386 -5.58 15.61 5.82
C ASN A 386 -4.87 14.31 5.42
N ASN A 387 -3.56 14.34 5.18
CA ASN A 387 -2.77 13.21 4.68
C ASN A 387 -3.39 12.55 3.42
N THR A 388 -4.00 13.35 2.53
CA THR A 388 -4.55 12.90 1.25
C THR A 388 -3.41 12.66 0.26
N LYS A 389 -3.51 11.58 -0.51
CA LYS A 389 -2.45 11.12 -1.43
C LYS A 389 -2.68 11.67 -2.84
N LEU A 390 -1.60 11.79 -3.61
CA LEU A 390 -1.64 12.20 -5.02
C LEU A 390 -1.20 11.04 -5.91
N ILE A 391 -1.96 10.75 -6.97
CA ILE A 391 -1.56 9.83 -8.04
C ILE A 391 -1.33 10.65 -9.31
N TRP A 392 -0.08 10.73 -9.73
CA TRP A 392 0.40 11.54 -10.83
C TRP A 392 0.49 10.72 -12.13
N SER A 393 -0.04 11.27 -13.22
CA SER A 393 -0.06 10.64 -14.55
C SER A 393 0.47 11.61 -15.61
N PRO A 394 1.77 11.92 -15.59
CA PRO A 394 2.34 13.00 -16.38
C PRO A 394 2.09 12.89 -17.89
N GLN A 395 2.22 11.70 -18.48
CA GLN A 395 2.03 11.58 -19.93
C GLN A 395 0.58 11.88 -20.32
N SER A 396 -0.39 11.33 -19.57
CA SER A 396 -1.81 11.57 -19.81
C SER A 396 -2.17 13.05 -19.66
N ASN A 397 -1.63 13.69 -18.61
CA ASN A 397 -1.84 15.11 -18.36
C ASN A 397 -1.28 15.99 -19.50
N ILE A 398 -0.05 15.74 -19.93
CA ILE A 398 0.61 16.53 -20.98
C ILE A 398 -0.05 16.33 -22.33
N ASP A 399 -0.43 15.10 -22.67
CA ASP A 399 -1.11 14.81 -23.94
C ASP A 399 -2.47 15.53 -24.05
N LEU A 400 -3.24 15.57 -22.96
CA LEU A 400 -4.58 16.16 -22.95
C LEU A 400 -4.60 17.66 -22.66
N TYR A 401 -3.72 18.14 -21.77
CA TYR A 401 -3.78 19.49 -21.21
C TYR A 401 -2.54 20.34 -21.52
N GLY A 402 -1.48 19.73 -22.06
CA GLY A 402 -0.23 20.43 -22.39
C GLY A 402 0.69 20.68 -21.20
N GLN A 403 0.21 20.44 -19.98
CA GLN A 403 0.95 20.60 -18.73
C GLN A 403 0.52 19.52 -17.75
N THR A 404 1.28 19.38 -16.66
CA THR A 404 1.02 18.37 -15.63
C THR A 404 0.91 18.99 -14.24
N THR A 405 0.55 18.14 -13.27
CA THR A 405 0.42 18.50 -11.86
C THR A 405 1.71 19.11 -11.32
N ARG A 406 1.57 20.13 -10.46
CA ARG A 406 2.66 20.85 -9.78
C ARG A 406 3.35 20.00 -8.71
N VAL A 407 4.01 18.91 -9.13
CA VAL A 407 4.50 17.85 -8.23
C VAL A 407 5.70 18.25 -7.38
N THR A 408 6.49 19.24 -7.82
CA THR A 408 7.59 19.80 -7.02
C THR A 408 7.04 20.52 -5.78
N MET A 409 6.03 21.38 -5.96
CA MET A 409 5.26 21.98 -4.87
C MET A 409 4.63 20.91 -3.97
N ALA A 410 3.99 19.88 -4.56
CA ALA A 410 3.39 18.80 -3.77
C ALA A 410 4.42 18.07 -2.88
N LYS A 411 5.63 17.80 -3.40
CA LYS A 411 6.72 17.19 -2.63
C LYS A 411 7.23 18.11 -1.52
N ASN A 412 7.46 19.39 -1.80
CA ASN A 412 7.86 20.37 -0.77
C ASN A 412 6.82 20.49 0.35
N MET A 413 5.54 20.31 0.01
CA MET A 413 4.45 20.26 0.99
C MET A 413 4.28 18.90 1.68
N GLY A 414 5.17 17.94 1.45
CA GLY A 414 5.19 16.64 2.14
C GLY A 414 4.12 15.65 1.69
N LEU A 415 3.50 15.85 0.52
CA LEU A 415 2.50 14.91 0.01
C LEU A 415 3.17 13.59 -0.41
N THR A 416 2.50 12.48 -0.13
CA THR A 416 2.85 11.20 -0.77
C THR A 416 2.37 11.22 -2.23
N ILE A 417 3.31 11.07 -3.15
CA ILE A 417 3.08 11.05 -4.60
C ILE A 417 3.32 9.63 -5.11
N ALA A 418 2.33 9.06 -5.79
CA ALA A 418 2.43 7.82 -6.55
C ALA A 418 2.37 8.11 -8.05
N LEU A 419 2.93 7.24 -8.87
CA LEU A 419 2.97 7.37 -10.33
C LEU A 419 2.06 6.34 -10.99
N ALA A 420 1.31 6.74 -12.03
CA ALA A 420 0.44 5.82 -12.76
C ALA A 420 0.30 6.19 -14.25
N PRO A 421 0.20 5.22 -15.18
CA PRO A 421 0.06 5.49 -16.60
C PRO A 421 -1.34 5.93 -17.02
N ASP A 422 -2.36 5.74 -16.16
CA ASP A 422 -3.77 6.05 -16.40
C ASP A 422 -4.42 5.19 -17.49
N TRP A 423 -4.01 5.32 -18.75
CA TRP A 423 -4.50 4.51 -19.87
C TRP A 423 -3.71 4.80 -21.14
N THR A 424 -3.77 3.90 -22.11
CA THR A 424 -2.98 4.04 -23.35
C THR A 424 -3.52 5.06 -24.35
N LEU A 425 -4.67 5.68 -24.10
CA LEU A 425 -5.25 6.66 -25.01
C LEU A 425 -4.47 7.98 -24.99
N SER A 426 -4.08 8.44 -23.81
CA SER A 426 -3.28 9.65 -23.61
C SER A 426 -2.05 9.42 -22.73
N GLY A 427 -2.04 8.37 -21.91
CA GLY A 427 -0.91 7.99 -21.06
C GLY A 427 0.03 6.96 -21.70
N THR A 428 0.97 6.44 -20.91
CA THR A 428 1.94 5.47 -21.42
C THR A 428 1.43 4.03 -21.42
N ILE A 429 2.18 3.16 -22.08
CA ILE A 429 1.86 1.74 -22.22
C ILE A 429 2.03 0.94 -20.91
N ASN A 430 2.92 1.37 -20.01
CA ASN A 430 3.21 0.67 -18.76
C ASN A 430 4.04 1.51 -17.79
N MET A 431 4.24 1.00 -16.56
CA MET A 431 4.98 1.68 -15.49
C MET A 431 6.42 2.06 -15.86
N PHE A 432 7.15 1.21 -16.60
CA PHE A 432 8.52 1.56 -17.02
C PHE A 432 8.56 2.76 -17.97
N THR A 433 7.51 2.95 -18.77
CA THR A 433 7.44 4.06 -19.71
C THR A 433 6.98 5.33 -19.00
N GLU A 434 6.02 5.23 -18.07
CA GLU A 434 5.61 6.34 -17.21
C GLU A 434 6.76 6.81 -16.30
N LEU A 435 7.56 5.89 -15.77
CA LEU A 435 8.71 6.23 -14.94
C LEU A 435 9.76 7.02 -15.71
N LYS A 436 10.03 6.66 -16.98
CA LYS A 436 10.90 7.44 -17.86
C LYS A 436 10.28 8.78 -18.26
N CYS A 437 8.97 8.84 -18.38
CA CYS A 437 8.25 10.09 -18.58
C CYS A 437 8.52 11.07 -17.43
N ALA A 438 8.32 10.60 -16.19
CA ALA A 438 8.58 11.38 -14.99
C ALA A 438 10.05 11.77 -14.86
N ASP A 439 10.98 10.87 -15.16
CA ASP A 439 12.42 11.14 -15.16
C ASP A 439 12.83 12.16 -16.23
N THR A 440 12.25 12.08 -17.43
CA THR A 440 12.50 13.06 -18.51
C THR A 440 12.04 14.45 -18.08
N LEU A 441 10.83 14.57 -17.51
CA LEU A 441 10.34 15.81 -16.92
C LEU A 441 11.28 16.30 -15.81
N ASN A 442 11.70 15.41 -14.92
CA ASN A 442 12.56 15.76 -13.81
C ASN A 442 13.91 16.33 -14.27
N ALA A 443 14.55 15.65 -15.23
CA ALA A 443 15.86 16.04 -15.75
C ALA A 443 15.82 17.31 -16.61
N GLN A 444 14.75 17.49 -17.39
CA GLN A 444 14.65 18.59 -18.36
C GLN A 444 13.95 19.82 -17.79
N HIS A 445 12.88 19.62 -17.04
CA HIS A 445 11.96 20.69 -16.65
C HIS A 445 11.93 20.95 -15.15
N TYR A 446 12.48 20.06 -14.32
CA TYR A 446 12.51 20.25 -12.86
C TYR A 446 13.93 20.24 -12.29
N GLY A 447 14.97 20.53 -13.08
CA GLY A 447 16.34 20.70 -12.56
C GLY A 447 16.88 19.51 -11.75
N GLY A 448 16.39 18.28 -11.99
CA GLY A 448 16.75 17.10 -11.21
C GLY A 448 16.20 17.10 -9.78
N PHE A 449 15.05 17.71 -9.54
CA PHE A 449 14.42 17.89 -8.22
C PHE A 449 14.10 16.58 -7.47
N PHE A 450 13.73 15.53 -8.21
CA PHE A 450 13.52 14.19 -7.66
C PHE A 450 14.79 13.35 -7.83
N SER A 451 15.18 12.65 -6.76
CA SER A 451 16.19 11.60 -6.85
C SER A 451 15.64 10.36 -7.56
N ASP A 452 16.54 9.50 -8.03
CA ASP A 452 16.17 8.22 -8.66
C ASP A 452 15.40 7.33 -7.69
N LYS A 453 15.81 7.33 -6.42
CA LYS A 453 15.13 6.61 -5.35
C LYS A 453 13.69 7.09 -5.21
N GLU A 454 13.46 8.40 -5.12
CA GLU A 454 12.11 8.95 -4.98
C GLU A 454 11.22 8.60 -6.17
N LEU A 455 11.74 8.68 -7.40
CA LEU A 455 11.01 8.26 -8.60
C LEU A 455 10.61 6.77 -8.55
N VAL A 456 11.52 5.90 -8.08
CA VAL A 456 11.22 4.46 -7.88
C VAL A 456 10.20 4.24 -6.76
N GLU A 457 10.28 4.98 -5.66
CA GLU A 457 9.31 4.92 -4.56
C GLU A 457 7.89 5.27 -5.02
N MET A 458 7.73 6.22 -5.95
CA MET A 458 6.44 6.55 -6.57
C MET A 458 5.77 5.34 -7.24
N THR A 459 6.53 4.31 -7.61
CA THR A 459 6.04 3.08 -8.27
C THR A 459 5.96 1.86 -7.35
N THR A 460 6.41 2.01 -6.08
CA THR A 460 6.50 0.91 -5.11
C THR A 460 5.89 1.32 -3.76
N SER A 461 6.69 1.83 -2.82
CA SER A 461 6.26 2.16 -1.45
C SER A 461 5.20 3.26 -1.41
N ASN A 462 5.36 4.34 -2.19
CA ASN A 462 4.38 5.42 -2.25
C ASN A 462 3.12 5.01 -2.99
N ALA A 463 3.23 4.18 -4.04
CA ALA A 463 2.07 3.58 -4.69
C ALA A 463 1.28 2.68 -3.73
N ALA A 464 1.96 1.92 -2.87
CA ALA A 464 1.31 1.13 -1.83
C ALA A 464 0.58 2.02 -0.81
N LYS A 465 1.19 3.13 -0.35
CA LYS A 465 0.55 4.12 0.52
C LYS A 465 -0.64 4.82 -0.15
N ALA A 466 -0.53 5.14 -1.43
CA ALA A 466 -1.61 5.77 -2.22
C ALA A 466 -2.78 4.82 -2.48
N LEU A 467 -2.56 3.51 -2.38
CA LEU A 467 -3.59 2.49 -2.45
C LEU A 467 -3.94 1.90 -1.07
N PHE A 468 -3.34 2.42 -0.01
CA PHE A 468 -3.59 2.05 1.38
C PHE A 468 -3.33 0.57 1.70
N VAL A 469 -2.33 -0.02 1.02
CA VAL A 469 -1.87 -1.41 1.06
C VAL A 469 -0.40 -1.53 1.50
N GLU A 470 0.14 -0.47 2.09
CA GLU A 470 1.53 -0.35 2.55
C GLU A 470 1.92 -1.34 3.65
N ASP A 471 0.94 -2.00 4.28
CA ASP A 471 1.13 -3.06 5.27
C ASP A 471 1.32 -4.46 4.64
N GLN A 472 1.23 -4.58 3.32
CA GLN A 472 1.17 -5.86 2.63
C GLN A 472 2.03 -5.97 1.37
N ILE A 473 2.18 -4.88 0.61
CA ILE A 473 2.98 -4.81 -0.63
C ILE A 473 3.76 -3.49 -0.71
N GLY A 474 4.62 -3.35 -1.73
CA GLY A 474 5.44 -2.15 -1.96
C GLY A 474 6.79 -2.18 -1.26
N TYR A 475 7.08 -3.22 -0.47
CA TYR A 475 8.35 -3.42 0.25
C TYR A 475 8.80 -4.89 0.19
N LEU A 476 10.12 -5.11 0.27
CA LEU A 476 10.71 -6.43 0.48
C LEU A 476 10.96 -6.62 1.99
N LYS A 477 9.95 -7.07 2.73
CA LYS A 477 10.01 -7.23 4.19
C LYS A 477 9.37 -8.55 4.64
N PRO A 478 9.85 -9.20 5.72
CA PRO A 478 9.18 -10.37 6.29
C PRO A 478 7.68 -10.14 6.51
N GLY A 479 6.86 -11.14 6.19
CA GLY A 479 5.40 -11.08 6.30
C GLY A 479 4.69 -10.43 5.10
N PHE A 480 5.37 -9.61 4.29
CA PHE A 480 4.78 -8.99 3.10
C PHE A 480 4.52 -10.03 2.01
N ARG A 481 3.65 -9.71 1.04
CA ARG A 481 3.43 -10.58 -0.12
C ARG A 481 4.71 -10.67 -0.94
N ALA A 482 5.01 -11.86 -1.43
CA ALA A 482 6.13 -12.10 -2.35
C ALA A 482 5.79 -11.65 -3.78
N ASP A 483 5.51 -10.35 -3.91
CA ASP A 483 5.34 -9.63 -5.17
C ASP A 483 6.68 -8.97 -5.48
N ILE A 484 7.43 -9.56 -6.42
CA ILE A 484 8.86 -9.27 -6.62
C ILE A 484 9.14 -9.10 -8.10
N THR A 485 9.92 -8.08 -8.44
CA THR A 485 10.42 -7.84 -9.80
C THR A 485 11.93 -7.84 -9.79
N VAL A 486 12.52 -8.56 -10.73
CA VAL A 486 13.97 -8.63 -10.92
C VAL A 486 14.32 -8.08 -12.29
N VAL A 487 15.22 -7.11 -12.34
CA VAL A 487 15.71 -6.52 -13.60
C VAL A 487 17.22 -6.64 -13.73
N GLU A 488 17.68 -6.75 -14.97
CA GLU A 488 19.08 -6.57 -15.33
C GLU A 488 19.43 -5.08 -15.36
N GLY A 489 20.58 -4.72 -14.79
CA GLY A 489 21.04 -3.34 -14.80
C GLY A 489 22.31 -3.13 -13.97
N ASP A 490 22.77 -1.88 -13.90
CA ASP A 490 23.94 -1.51 -13.12
C ASP A 490 23.62 -1.53 -11.61
N ARG A 491 24.32 -2.38 -10.86
CA ARG A 491 24.16 -2.51 -9.42
C ARG A 491 24.69 -1.33 -8.61
N TYR A 492 25.55 -0.50 -9.20
CA TYR A 492 26.07 0.71 -8.54
C TYR A 492 25.09 1.86 -8.65
N GLN A 493 24.13 1.79 -9.58
CA GLN A 493 23.04 2.75 -9.73
C GLN A 493 21.69 2.00 -9.78
N PRO A 494 21.31 1.30 -8.69
CA PRO A 494 20.16 0.41 -8.70
C PRO A 494 18.84 1.13 -9.02
N TYR A 495 18.62 2.34 -8.50
CA TYR A 495 17.38 3.06 -8.80
C TYR A 495 17.33 3.55 -10.26
N ARG A 496 18.45 4.10 -10.77
CA ARG A 496 18.62 4.47 -12.19
C ARG A 496 18.37 3.30 -13.14
N ALA A 497 18.87 2.11 -12.79
CA ALA A 497 18.67 0.90 -13.55
C ALA A 497 17.19 0.52 -13.71
N LEU A 498 16.36 0.73 -12.69
CA LEU A 498 14.92 0.48 -12.77
C LEU A 498 14.20 1.53 -13.64
N ILE A 499 14.58 2.81 -13.53
CA ILE A 499 14.07 3.89 -14.39
C ILE A 499 14.35 3.56 -15.87
N GLY A 500 15.59 3.14 -16.16
CA GLY A 500 16.02 2.73 -17.50
C GLY A 500 15.46 1.38 -17.98
N ALA A 501 14.83 0.58 -17.11
CA ALA A 501 14.43 -0.79 -17.42
C ALA A 501 13.37 -0.85 -18.54
N ARG A 502 13.40 -1.94 -19.31
CA ARG A 502 12.41 -2.23 -20.36
C ARG A 502 12.00 -3.68 -20.27
N ALA A 503 10.92 -4.08 -20.94
CA ALA A 503 10.42 -5.45 -20.90
C ALA A 503 11.52 -6.51 -21.21
N LYS A 504 12.45 -6.20 -22.12
CA LYS A 504 13.60 -7.05 -22.43
C LYS A 504 14.50 -7.34 -21.21
N LEU A 505 14.66 -6.38 -20.29
CA LEU A 505 15.57 -6.46 -19.14
C LEU A 505 14.95 -7.09 -17.89
N VAL A 506 13.65 -7.41 -17.91
CA VAL A 506 12.99 -8.11 -16.79
C VAL A 506 13.44 -9.56 -16.75
N LYS A 507 14.14 -9.94 -15.68
CA LYS A 507 14.68 -11.29 -15.49
C LYS A 507 13.66 -12.23 -14.87
N LEU A 508 12.91 -11.77 -13.87
CA LEU A 508 11.88 -12.53 -13.17
C LEU A 508 10.80 -11.61 -12.60
N VAL A 509 9.56 -12.09 -12.57
CA VAL A 509 8.43 -11.49 -11.87
C VAL A 509 7.72 -12.59 -11.08
N PHE A 510 7.55 -12.35 -9.79
CA PHE A 510 6.74 -13.17 -8.90
C PHE A 510 5.52 -12.40 -8.45
N ILE A 511 4.38 -13.08 -8.42
CA ILE A 511 3.15 -12.56 -7.82
C ILE A 511 2.69 -13.58 -6.80
N ASN A 512 2.57 -13.15 -5.54
CA ASN A 512 2.23 -14.01 -4.41
C ASN A 512 3.17 -15.22 -4.29
N GLY A 513 4.47 -15.03 -4.56
CA GLY A 513 5.48 -16.09 -4.53
C GLY A 513 5.42 -17.07 -5.70
N VAL A 514 4.57 -16.83 -6.70
CA VAL A 514 4.49 -17.66 -7.90
C VAL A 514 5.20 -16.98 -9.06
N PRO A 515 6.14 -17.66 -9.75
CA PRO A 515 6.80 -17.10 -10.94
C PRO A 515 5.80 -16.99 -12.10
N VAL A 516 5.64 -15.78 -12.65
CA VAL A 516 4.67 -15.50 -13.73
C VAL A 516 5.33 -15.10 -15.05
N TYR A 517 6.52 -14.52 -15.02
CA TYR A 517 7.23 -14.05 -16.21
C TYR A 517 8.73 -13.92 -15.95
N GLY A 518 9.55 -14.10 -16.98
CA GLY A 518 10.99 -13.87 -16.87
C GLY A 518 11.80 -14.50 -17.99
N ASP A 519 13.13 -14.44 -17.85
CA ASP A 519 14.09 -15.12 -18.71
C ASP A 519 13.80 -16.62 -18.74
N ALA A 520 13.79 -17.21 -19.94
CA ALA A 520 13.50 -18.64 -20.10
C ALA A 520 14.44 -19.51 -19.24
N SER A 521 15.74 -19.17 -19.17
CA SER A 521 16.72 -19.90 -18.37
C SER A 521 16.46 -19.87 -16.86
N LEU A 522 15.88 -18.78 -16.35
CA LEU A 522 15.53 -18.66 -14.93
C LEU A 522 14.15 -19.24 -14.63
N MET A 523 13.23 -19.18 -15.59
CA MET A 523 11.87 -19.70 -15.47
C MET A 523 11.80 -21.23 -15.61
N ASP A 524 12.58 -21.84 -16.51
CA ASP A 524 12.56 -23.28 -16.78
C ASP A 524 12.58 -24.20 -15.54
N PRO A 525 13.42 -23.96 -14.52
CA PRO A 525 13.44 -24.81 -13.32
C PRO A 525 12.29 -24.57 -12.32
N ILE A 526 11.55 -23.45 -12.42
CA ILE A 526 10.61 -23.01 -11.37
C ILE A 526 9.18 -22.77 -11.85
N LYS A 527 8.97 -22.72 -13.17
CA LYS A 527 7.68 -22.41 -13.78
C LYS A 527 6.63 -23.49 -13.52
N GLY A 528 5.36 -23.08 -13.58
CA GLY A 528 4.22 -24.00 -13.53
C GLY A 528 3.98 -24.75 -14.85
N GLU A 529 2.90 -25.53 -14.90
CA GLU A 529 2.53 -26.34 -16.07
C GLU A 529 2.04 -25.50 -17.27
N PHE A 530 1.52 -24.30 -17.02
CA PHE A 530 0.80 -23.50 -18.02
C PHE A 530 1.58 -22.23 -18.39
N CYS A 531 2.71 -22.43 -19.07
CA CYS A 531 3.58 -21.36 -19.52
C CYS A 531 3.96 -21.54 -20.99
N GLU A 532 4.17 -20.44 -21.69
CA GLU A 532 4.60 -20.43 -23.09
C GLU A 532 5.91 -19.65 -23.27
N PRO A 533 6.75 -20.05 -24.25
CA PRO A 533 7.90 -19.25 -24.64
C PRO A 533 7.44 -17.98 -25.36
N TRP A 534 8.18 -16.89 -25.15
CA TRP A 534 7.89 -15.61 -25.78
C TRP A 534 9.19 -14.90 -26.16
N ASP A 535 9.22 -14.25 -27.33
CA ASP A 535 10.34 -13.38 -27.71
C ASP A 535 10.04 -11.93 -27.36
N VAL A 536 10.93 -11.30 -26.60
CA VAL A 536 10.84 -9.88 -26.25
C VAL A 536 12.09 -9.18 -26.74
N CYS A 537 12.00 -8.63 -27.95
CA CYS A 537 13.08 -7.88 -28.58
C CYS A 537 14.38 -8.70 -28.67
N GLY A 538 14.26 -9.98 -29.06
CA GLY A 538 15.35 -10.94 -29.15
C GLY A 538 15.75 -11.61 -27.83
N ALA A 539 15.12 -11.28 -26.70
CA ALA A 539 15.32 -12.00 -25.45
C ALA A 539 14.32 -13.16 -25.33
N SER A 540 14.84 -14.35 -25.03
CA SER A 540 14.03 -15.55 -24.79
C SER A 540 13.39 -15.49 -23.40
N LYS A 541 12.08 -15.30 -23.37
CA LYS A 541 11.27 -15.20 -22.15
C LYS A 541 10.31 -16.38 -22.03
N THR A 542 9.77 -16.56 -20.83
CA THR A 542 8.63 -17.43 -20.55
C THR A 542 7.57 -16.63 -19.82
N ILE A 543 6.29 -16.80 -20.20
CA ILE A 543 5.14 -16.20 -19.52
C ILE A 543 4.15 -17.30 -19.11
N CYS A 544 3.59 -17.18 -17.90
CA CYS A 544 2.68 -18.15 -17.31
C CYS A 544 1.32 -17.50 -17.03
N LEU A 545 0.34 -17.72 -17.91
CA LEU A 545 -1.02 -17.17 -17.76
C LEU A 545 -1.88 -17.91 -16.72
N LYS A 546 -1.40 -19.06 -16.21
CA LYS A 546 -2.09 -19.85 -15.19
C LYS A 546 -1.08 -20.42 -14.20
N THR A 547 -1.34 -20.21 -12.91
CA THR A 547 -0.41 -20.53 -11.83
C THR A 547 -0.75 -21.81 -11.06
N THR A 548 -2.02 -22.28 -11.09
CA THR A 548 -2.45 -23.59 -10.52
C THR A 548 -3.76 -24.11 -11.15
N ASN A 549 -4.12 -25.38 -10.90
CA ASN A 549 -5.44 -25.98 -11.21
C ASN A 549 -6.59 -25.47 -10.33
N SER A 550 -6.30 -24.59 -9.35
CA SER A 550 -7.22 -24.20 -8.28
C SER A 550 -7.30 -22.69 -8.12
N ALA A 551 -7.29 -21.94 -9.22
CA ALA A 551 -7.59 -20.51 -9.11
C ALA A 551 -9.05 -20.33 -8.67
N PRO A 552 -9.33 -19.48 -7.66
CA PRO A 552 -10.69 -19.15 -7.29
C PRO A 552 -11.41 -18.59 -8.52
N SER A 553 -12.66 -19.00 -8.70
CA SER A 553 -13.52 -18.65 -9.83
C SER A 553 -13.65 -17.13 -9.99
N GLY A 554 -12.82 -16.55 -10.85
CA GLY A 554 -12.86 -15.20 -11.39
C GLY A 554 -11.82 -15.10 -12.51
N LYS A 555 -12.17 -14.50 -13.66
CA LYS A 555 -11.48 -14.43 -14.98
C LYS A 555 -10.89 -15.71 -15.60
N LEU A 556 -10.49 -16.69 -14.81
CA LEU A 556 -10.04 -17.99 -15.29
C LEU A 556 -11.23 -18.89 -15.67
N GLY A 557 -12.48 -18.47 -15.44
CA GLY A 557 -13.69 -19.25 -15.69
C GLY A 557 -14.16 -19.35 -17.16
N THR A 558 -13.63 -18.56 -18.10
CA THR A 558 -13.98 -18.67 -19.52
C THR A 558 -12.70 -18.60 -20.36
N GLY A 559 -12.25 -19.76 -20.88
CA GLY A 559 -11.01 -19.87 -21.67
C GLY A 559 -9.81 -20.51 -20.96
N GLN A 560 -10.05 -21.47 -20.05
CA GLN A 560 -9.10 -22.14 -19.12
C GLN A 560 -7.71 -22.59 -19.66
N ASN A 561 -7.47 -22.57 -20.97
CA ASN A 561 -6.22 -23.03 -21.60
C ASN A 561 -5.69 -22.08 -22.70
N GLU A 562 -6.17 -20.83 -22.80
CA GLU A 562 -5.67 -19.91 -23.84
C GLU A 562 -4.25 -19.40 -23.52
N THR A 563 -3.38 -19.45 -24.53
CA THR A 563 -2.05 -18.81 -24.57
C THR A 563 -2.16 -17.30 -24.81
N VAL A 564 -1.11 -16.54 -24.53
CA VAL A 564 -0.97 -15.12 -24.90
C VAL A 564 -1.14 -14.98 -26.40
N ALA A 565 -0.57 -15.88 -27.19
CA ALA A 565 -0.74 -15.86 -28.65
C ALA A 565 -2.22 -15.99 -29.07
N GLU A 566 -2.96 -16.92 -28.46
CA GLU A 566 -4.39 -17.10 -28.73
C GLU A 566 -5.24 -15.92 -28.23
N LEU A 567 -4.91 -15.37 -27.07
CA LEU A 567 -5.57 -14.18 -26.51
C LEU A 567 -5.37 -12.97 -27.43
N MET A 568 -4.13 -12.70 -27.85
CA MET A 568 -3.78 -11.64 -28.81
C MET A 568 -4.51 -11.82 -30.14
N ALA A 569 -4.52 -13.04 -30.68
CA ALA A 569 -5.18 -13.33 -31.96
C ALA A 569 -6.70 -13.10 -31.88
N SER A 570 -7.33 -13.57 -30.81
CA SER A 570 -8.76 -13.37 -30.58
C SER A 570 -9.12 -11.90 -30.39
N MET A 571 -8.41 -11.20 -29.50
CA MET A 571 -8.70 -9.78 -29.22
C MET A 571 -8.39 -8.90 -30.43
N GLY A 572 -7.32 -9.21 -31.18
CA GLY A 572 -7.01 -8.55 -32.44
C GLY A 572 -8.09 -8.74 -33.50
N ALA A 573 -8.64 -9.95 -33.65
CA ALA A 573 -9.75 -10.20 -34.57
C ALA A 573 -11.02 -9.43 -34.17
N ASP A 574 -11.34 -9.38 -32.87
CA ASP A 574 -12.48 -8.64 -32.35
C ASP A 574 -12.35 -7.14 -32.57
N LEU A 575 -11.19 -6.55 -32.26
CA LEU A 575 -10.90 -5.12 -32.50
C LEU A 575 -10.90 -4.78 -34.00
N LYS A 576 -10.32 -5.65 -34.84
CA LYS A 576 -10.34 -5.49 -36.30
C LYS A 576 -11.75 -5.49 -36.86
N SER A 577 -12.64 -6.32 -36.32
CA SER A 577 -14.06 -6.32 -36.70
C SER A 577 -14.79 -5.02 -36.35
N ALA A 578 -14.29 -4.28 -35.37
CA ALA A 578 -14.79 -2.97 -34.96
C ALA A 578 -14.08 -1.80 -35.68
N GLY A 579 -13.14 -2.09 -36.59
CA GLY A 579 -12.36 -1.08 -37.32
C GLY A 579 -11.14 -0.54 -36.56
N GLY A 580 -10.73 -1.21 -35.49
CA GLY A 580 -9.52 -0.87 -34.72
C GLY A 580 -8.42 -1.91 -34.88
N GLU A 581 -7.27 -1.66 -34.27
CA GLU A 581 -6.16 -2.61 -34.20
C GLU A 581 -5.69 -2.77 -32.76
N LEU A 582 -5.15 -3.96 -32.47
CA LEU A 582 -4.60 -4.23 -31.16
C LEU A 582 -3.27 -3.50 -31.01
N TYR A 583 -3.11 -2.80 -29.89
CA TYR A 583 -1.85 -2.16 -29.55
C TYR A 583 -0.87 -3.19 -28.99
N GLY A 584 0.41 -3.09 -29.37
CA GLY A 584 1.43 -4.06 -28.96
C GLY A 584 1.53 -4.22 -27.45
N ILE A 585 1.85 -5.40 -26.93
CA ILE A 585 1.92 -5.65 -25.47
C ILE A 585 3.24 -5.19 -24.83
N PHE A 586 4.22 -4.81 -25.65
CA PHE A 586 5.49 -4.18 -25.28
C PHE A 586 6.04 -3.42 -26.51
N ASP A 587 7.01 -2.55 -26.28
CA ASP A 587 7.71 -1.82 -27.34
C ASP A 587 9.19 -2.19 -27.37
N CYS A 588 9.72 -2.43 -28.58
CA CYS A 588 11.14 -2.69 -28.81
C CYS A 588 11.90 -1.47 -29.30
N ARG A 589 11.20 -0.38 -29.62
CA ARG A 589 11.79 0.91 -29.97
C ARG A 589 12.46 1.54 -28.73
N PRO A 590 13.42 2.46 -28.92
CA PRO A 590 13.92 3.30 -27.85
C PRO A 590 12.77 4.03 -27.15
N ALA A 591 12.86 4.19 -25.83
CA ALA A 591 11.76 4.68 -25.01
C ALA A 591 11.36 6.14 -25.36
N GLU A 592 12.31 6.97 -25.77
CA GLU A 592 12.12 8.35 -26.27
C GLU A 592 11.15 8.45 -27.46
N GLN A 593 10.83 7.33 -28.12
CA GLN A 593 9.87 7.27 -29.24
C GLN A 593 8.46 6.86 -28.81
N THR A 594 8.22 6.64 -27.51
CA THR A 594 7.00 6.00 -26.97
C THR A 594 6.20 6.88 -26.02
N TYR A 595 6.74 8.06 -25.67
CA TYR A 595 6.12 9.10 -24.86
C TYR A 595 6.66 10.47 -25.31
N SER A 596 5.97 11.57 -24.99
CA SER A 596 6.47 12.92 -25.25
C SER A 596 7.04 13.56 -23.98
N CYS A 597 6.26 13.54 -22.90
CA CYS A 597 6.60 14.07 -21.57
C CYS A 597 7.25 15.45 -21.60
N LYS A 598 6.87 16.23 -22.62
CA LYS A 598 7.32 17.58 -22.88
C LYS A 598 6.10 18.49 -22.77
N PRO A 599 6.06 19.38 -21.76
CA PRO A 599 5.00 20.37 -21.66
C PRO A 599 4.91 21.21 -22.95
N HIS A 600 3.71 21.61 -23.34
CA HIS A 600 3.48 22.50 -24.47
C HIS A 600 2.11 23.16 -24.32
N GLY A 601 1.96 24.40 -24.77
CA GLY A 601 0.73 25.14 -24.61
C GLY A 601 0.59 26.26 -25.61
N THR A 602 -0.46 27.06 -25.45
CA THR A 602 -0.69 28.23 -26.30
C THR A 602 0.40 29.30 -26.11
N ASN A 603 1.00 29.37 -24.93
CA ASN A 603 1.94 30.43 -24.54
C ASN A 603 3.38 29.94 -24.37
N PHE A 604 3.63 28.63 -24.42
CA PHE A 604 4.96 28.02 -24.23
C PHE A 604 5.09 26.77 -25.10
N THR A 605 6.30 26.45 -25.57
CA THR A 605 6.53 25.27 -26.43
C THR A 605 7.17 24.10 -25.69
N GLY A 606 7.59 24.30 -24.43
CA GLY A 606 8.42 23.37 -23.67
C GLY A 606 9.83 23.21 -24.21
N ASP A 607 10.28 24.08 -25.12
CA ASP A 607 11.66 24.03 -25.61
C ASP A 607 12.57 24.73 -24.62
N ILE A 608 13.55 24.01 -24.10
CA ILE A 608 14.62 24.60 -23.28
C ILE A 608 15.54 25.42 -24.19
N THR A 609 15.81 26.66 -23.79
CA THR A 609 16.71 27.57 -24.50
C THR A 609 17.74 28.17 -23.53
N PRO A 610 18.84 28.78 -24.01
CA PRO A 610 19.80 29.43 -23.12
C PRO A 610 19.26 30.62 -22.30
N THR A 611 17.99 30.99 -22.48
CA THR A 611 17.32 32.10 -21.78
C THR A 611 16.01 31.70 -21.12
N ASP A 612 15.65 30.42 -21.19
CA ASP A 612 14.43 29.81 -20.64
C ASP A 612 14.81 28.34 -20.36
N SER A 613 15.39 28.14 -19.17
CA SER A 613 16.14 26.94 -18.81
C SER A 613 15.25 25.75 -18.46
N ASP A 614 13.97 25.98 -18.17
CA ASP A 614 12.97 24.95 -17.89
C ASP A 614 11.85 24.86 -18.96
N GLY A 615 11.84 25.76 -19.95
CA GLY A 615 10.92 25.73 -21.08
C GLY A 615 9.48 26.12 -20.73
N ASP A 616 9.24 26.84 -19.63
CA ASP A 616 7.91 27.26 -19.19
C ASP A 616 7.35 28.48 -19.96
N GLY A 617 8.18 29.11 -20.80
CA GLY A 617 7.85 30.28 -21.61
C GLY A 617 8.11 31.62 -20.92
N VAL A 618 8.66 31.61 -19.71
CA VAL A 618 9.10 32.78 -18.94
C VAL A 618 10.63 32.84 -18.97
N PRO A 619 11.24 33.94 -19.44
CA PRO A 619 12.70 34.02 -19.46
C PRO A 619 13.32 33.99 -18.05
N ASP A 620 14.47 33.32 -17.89
CA ASP A 620 15.16 33.11 -16.60
C ASP A 620 15.37 34.40 -15.77
N ASP A 621 15.49 35.56 -16.43
CA ASP A 621 15.69 36.85 -15.76
C ASP A 621 14.42 37.47 -15.16
N LYS A 622 13.26 36.85 -15.43
CA LYS A 622 11.93 37.24 -14.98
C LYS A 622 11.16 36.09 -14.33
N ASP A 623 11.73 34.91 -14.37
CA ASP A 623 11.16 33.70 -13.81
C ASP A 623 11.44 33.63 -12.31
N ASN A 624 10.39 33.39 -11.52
CA ASN A 624 10.52 33.17 -10.08
C ASN A 624 10.93 31.73 -9.72
N CYS A 625 11.00 30.82 -10.69
CA CYS A 625 11.59 29.48 -10.59
C CYS A 625 12.41 29.10 -11.84
N PRO A 626 13.57 29.73 -12.11
CA PRO A 626 14.33 29.60 -13.37
C PRO A 626 14.78 28.19 -13.82
N THR A 627 14.52 27.15 -13.03
CA THR A 627 14.89 25.77 -13.33
C THR A 627 13.76 24.77 -13.07
N ILE A 628 12.57 25.23 -12.69
CA ILE A 628 11.42 24.40 -12.33
C ILE A 628 10.19 24.92 -13.06
N PHE A 629 9.77 24.19 -14.09
CA PHE A 629 8.68 24.55 -14.98
C PHE A 629 7.44 25.03 -14.21
N ASN A 630 7.12 26.32 -14.31
CA ASN A 630 6.04 26.94 -13.56
C ASN A 630 5.36 28.10 -14.32
N PRO A 631 4.72 27.85 -15.47
CA PRO A 631 4.22 28.90 -16.38
C PRO A 631 3.17 29.86 -15.76
N SER A 632 2.63 29.51 -14.59
CA SER A 632 1.70 30.36 -13.83
C SER A 632 2.39 31.44 -13.00
N GLN A 633 3.70 31.30 -12.72
CA GLN A 633 4.53 32.21 -11.92
C GLN A 633 3.88 32.54 -10.56
N SER A 634 3.20 31.55 -9.96
CA SER A 634 2.53 31.72 -8.68
C SER A 634 3.57 31.86 -7.55
N ASN A 635 3.28 32.74 -6.58
CA ASN A 635 4.11 33.01 -5.41
C ASN A 635 3.19 33.50 -4.29
N LYS A 636 2.84 32.59 -3.38
CA LYS A 636 1.77 32.73 -2.40
C LYS A 636 2.15 33.60 -1.21
N ASP A 637 3.37 33.48 -0.71
CA ASP A 637 3.88 34.25 0.42
C ASP A 637 4.58 35.55 0.01
N GLY A 638 4.91 35.68 -1.28
CA GLY A 638 5.44 36.89 -1.90
C GLY A 638 6.95 37.06 -1.71
N ASP A 639 7.68 35.97 -1.44
CA ASP A 639 9.13 35.99 -1.30
C ASP A 639 9.85 35.97 -2.67
N SER A 640 11.15 35.71 -2.71
CA SER A 640 11.90 35.69 -3.99
C SER A 640 11.73 34.42 -4.83
N LEU A 641 11.17 33.35 -4.27
CA LEU A 641 10.97 32.05 -4.90
C LEU A 641 9.49 31.89 -5.30
N GLY A 642 9.22 31.22 -6.42
CA GLY A 642 7.86 30.82 -6.78
C GLY A 642 7.42 29.53 -6.09
N ASP A 643 6.11 29.27 -5.96
CA ASP A 643 5.62 28.14 -5.14
C ASP A 643 6.16 26.76 -5.60
N ASP A 644 6.50 26.60 -6.88
CA ASP A 644 6.96 25.32 -7.44
C ASP A 644 8.41 24.98 -7.10
N CYS A 645 9.24 25.98 -6.82
CA CYS A 645 10.65 25.83 -6.45
C CYS A 645 10.94 26.24 -5.00
N ASP A 646 9.98 26.87 -4.33
CA ASP A 646 10.08 27.25 -2.94
C ASP A 646 9.96 26.00 -2.03
N PRO A 647 10.98 25.70 -1.20
CA PRO A 647 10.88 24.68 -0.17
C PRO A 647 9.68 24.89 0.77
N CYS A 648 9.27 26.13 0.99
CA CYS A 648 8.24 26.53 1.95
C CYS A 648 7.23 27.54 1.38
N PRO A 649 6.38 27.14 0.41
CA PRO A 649 5.53 28.06 -0.37
C PRO A 649 4.48 28.89 0.42
N GLY A 650 4.43 28.75 1.74
CA GLY A 650 3.49 29.47 2.61
C GLY A 650 4.17 30.33 3.68
N ASP A 651 5.50 30.44 3.67
CA ASP A 651 6.27 31.15 4.69
C ASP A 651 7.48 31.86 4.06
N ALA A 652 7.36 33.18 3.89
CA ALA A 652 8.35 33.98 3.20
C ALA A 652 9.71 33.99 3.92
N ASP A 653 10.78 33.97 3.12
CA ASP A 653 12.18 34.09 3.58
C ASP A 653 12.66 32.93 4.50
N THR A 654 12.03 31.75 4.43
CA THR A 654 12.53 30.54 5.11
C THR A 654 12.70 29.35 4.17
N THR A 655 13.84 28.68 4.30
CA THR A 655 14.07 27.37 3.67
C THR A 655 13.69 26.21 4.59
N ILE A 656 13.18 26.53 5.79
CA ILE A 656 12.74 25.57 6.81
C ILE A 656 11.30 25.93 7.15
N CYS A 657 10.36 25.09 6.74
CA CYS A 657 8.96 25.48 6.74
C CYS A 657 8.47 25.49 8.18
N SER A 658 8.20 26.68 8.72
CA SER A 658 7.57 26.81 10.03
C SER A 658 6.06 26.71 9.88
N THR A 659 5.57 25.71 9.13
CA THR A 659 4.19 25.28 9.37
C THR A 659 4.25 24.48 10.66
N SER A 660 3.48 24.91 11.66
CA SER A 660 3.17 24.05 12.80
C SER A 660 2.75 22.69 12.22
N THR A 661 3.64 21.70 12.39
CA THR A 661 3.62 20.29 11.93
C THR A 661 3.99 19.96 10.47
N SER A 662 4.79 20.76 9.75
CA SER A 662 5.49 20.24 8.55
C SER A 662 6.75 19.52 8.96
N GLY A 663 6.72 18.21 8.75
CA GLY A 663 7.74 17.31 9.23
C GLY A 663 7.61 17.10 10.72
N ASP A 664 6.41 17.03 11.31
CA ASP A 664 6.13 16.42 12.61
C ASP A 664 4.83 15.66 12.35
N THR A 665 5.00 14.49 11.72
CA THR A 665 3.92 13.75 11.08
C THR A 665 2.88 13.29 12.11
N ASP A 666 3.26 13.17 13.38
CA ASP A 666 2.34 12.82 14.45
C ASP A 666 1.80 14.03 15.23
N GLY A 667 2.48 15.18 15.22
CA GLY A 667 2.06 16.45 15.80
C GLY A 667 2.39 16.60 17.28
N ASP A 668 3.53 16.10 17.75
CA ASP A 668 3.97 16.13 19.14
C ASP A 668 4.87 17.30 19.53
N GLY A 669 5.34 18.07 18.55
CA GLY A 669 6.23 19.21 18.70
C GLY A 669 7.71 18.92 18.39
N VAL A 670 8.05 17.73 17.89
CA VAL A 670 9.38 17.33 17.43
C VAL A 670 9.35 17.06 15.93
N PRO A 671 10.26 17.65 15.13
CA PRO A 671 10.24 17.40 13.70
C PRO A 671 10.70 15.97 13.31
N ASP A 672 10.03 15.26 12.40
CA ASP A 672 10.30 13.98 11.72
C ASP A 672 11.76 13.68 11.39
N ASP A 673 12.60 14.69 11.16
CA ASP A 673 14.03 14.51 10.90
C ASP A 673 14.85 14.34 12.19
N GLN A 674 14.30 14.78 13.31
CA GLN A 674 14.80 14.71 14.69
C GLN A 674 13.91 13.86 15.60
N ASP A 675 12.74 13.44 15.12
CA ASP A 675 11.75 12.67 15.83
C ASP A 675 12.07 11.19 15.71
N ASN A 676 12.43 10.60 16.85
CA ASN A 676 12.68 9.17 16.96
C ASN A 676 11.39 8.34 16.87
N CYS A 677 10.21 8.98 16.83
CA CYS A 677 8.90 8.36 16.60
C CYS A 677 7.99 9.12 15.65
N LYS A 678 8.47 9.47 14.45
CA LYS A 678 7.78 10.18 13.34
C LYS A 678 6.25 10.02 13.19
N PHE A 679 5.67 8.89 13.58
CA PHE A 679 4.23 8.61 13.42
C PHE A 679 3.46 8.42 14.76
N ILE A 680 4.11 8.53 15.92
CA ILE A 680 3.54 8.30 17.26
C ILE A 680 4.05 9.31 18.29
N LYS A 681 3.16 10.24 18.68
CA LYS A 681 3.50 11.36 19.56
C LYS A 681 4.32 10.99 20.79
N ASN A 682 5.52 11.52 20.92
CA ASN A 682 6.40 11.41 22.07
C ASN A 682 7.29 12.66 22.29
N PRO A 683 6.71 13.78 22.79
CA PRO A 683 7.44 15.06 22.89
C PRO A 683 8.69 15.03 23.77
N GLY A 684 8.86 13.97 24.57
CA GLY A 684 10.02 13.74 25.42
C GLY A 684 11.21 13.08 24.72
N GLN A 685 11.01 12.48 23.54
CA GLN A 685 12.04 11.80 22.74
C GLN A 685 12.86 10.79 23.55
N ASP A 686 12.21 10.12 24.52
CA ASP A 686 12.83 9.06 25.30
C ASP A 686 13.23 7.93 24.34
N ASP A 687 14.50 7.51 24.41
CA ASP A 687 15.10 6.40 23.65
C ASP A 687 16.09 5.74 24.62
N ALA A 688 15.60 4.74 25.35
CA ALA A 688 16.31 4.19 26.49
C ALA A 688 17.42 3.20 26.12
N ASP A 689 17.48 2.72 24.88
CA ASP A 689 18.57 1.87 24.38
C ASP A 689 19.53 2.55 23.39
N GLY A 690 19.15 3.73 22.89
CA GLY A 690 19.99 4.61 22.07
C GLY A 690 20.10 4.18 20.61
N ASP A 691 19.10 3.46 20.09
CA ASP A 691 19.12 2.98 18.71
C ASP A 691 18.51 3.94 17.69
N GLY A 692 17.93 5.05 18.14
CA GLY A 692 17.34 6.08 17.29
C GLY A 692 15.86 5.88 16.99
N ILE A 693 15.19 4.88 17.59
CA ILE A 693 13.74 4.70 17.60
C ILE A 693 13.24 5.00 19.02
N GLY A 694 12.25 5.88 19.17
CA GLY A 694 11.83 6.32 20.49
C GLY A 694 10.99 5.29 21.24
N ASP A 695 11.04 5.30 22.57
CA ASP A 695 10.35 4.37 23.47
C ASP A 695 8.84 4.22 23.17
N ALA A 696 8.22 5.25 22.57
CA ALA A 696 6.80 5.28 22.24
C ALA A 696 6.42 4.50 20.97
N CYS A 697 7.35 4.34 20.03
CA CYS A 697 7.18 3.67 18.74
C CYS A 697 8.15 2.51 18.53
N ASP A 698 9.08 2.33 19.45
CA ASP A 698 9.94 1.18 19.53
C ASP A 698 9.16 -0.02 20.08
N GLU A 699 9.16 -1.10 19.32
CA GLU A 699 8.58 -2.38 19.72
C GLU A 699 9.41 -3.04 20.87
N CYS A 700 10.65 -2.61 21.14
CA CYS A 700 11.44 -3.00 22.30
C CYS A 700 12.35 -1.89 22.89
N PRO A 701 11.79 -0.91 23.65
CA PRO A 701 12.45 0.32 24.16
C PRO A 701 13.73 0.19 25.01
N GLN A 702 14.28 -1.01 25.16
CA GLN A 702 15.44 -1.32 26.01
C GLN A 702 16.48 -2.16 25.25
N PHE A 703 16.26 -2.44 23.96
CA PHE A 703 17.14 -3.22 23.10
C PHE A 703 17.16 -2.72 21.65
N SER A 704 18.32 -2.23 21.22
CA SER A 704 18.54 -1.76 19.86
C SER A 704 18.09 -2.75 18.78
N ASN A 705 17.15 -2.33 17.92
CA ASN A 705 16.58 -3.08 16.79
C ASN A 705 16.75 -2.35 15.43
N LEU A 706 17.64 -1.34 15.40
CA LEU A 706 18.05 -0.59 14.21
C LEU A 706 18.34 -1.49 12.98
N GLY A 707 17.80 -1.10 11.81
CA GLY A 707 18.02 -1.81 10.54
C GLY A 707 17.04 -2.96 10.27
N GLY A 708 15.90 -2.99 10.95
CA GLY A 708 14.88 -4.02 10.76
C GLY A 708 15.26 -5.36 11.41
N LEU A 709 16.16 -5.33 12.39
CA LEU A 709 16.35 -6.46 13.28
C LEU A 709 15.02 -6.65 14.03
N PRO A 710 14.44 -7.86 14.07
CA PRO A 710 13.25 -8.07 14.87
C PRO A 710 13.61 -7.73 16.32
N CYS A 711 12.70 -7.10 17.04
CA CYS A 711 12.82 -6.99 18.48
C CYS A 711 13.27 -8.34 19.03
N PRO A 712 14.29 -8.41 19.91
CA PRO A 712 14.33 -9.53 20.81
C PRO A 712 12.97 -9.49 21.49
N ALA A 713 12.08 -10.42 21.11
CA ALA A 713 10.68 -10.36 21.52
C ALA A 713 10.65 -10.01 23.00
N THR A 714 9.90 -8.97 23.36
CA THR A 714 10.02 -8.34 24.67
C THR A 714 9.99 -9.44 25.72
N VAL A 715 11.06 -9.58 26.49
CA VAL A 715 11.21 -10.71 27.40
C VAL A 715 10.30 -10.44 28.59
N TYR A 716 9.19 -11.15 28.65
CA TYR A 716 8.29 -11.11 29.79
C TYR A 716 8.56 -12.30 30.71
N THR A 717 8.33 -12.10 32.00
CA THR A 717 8.12 -13.23 32.91
C THR A 717 6.69 -13.74 32.79
N ILE A 718 6.44 -15.01 33.15
CA ILE A 718 5.08 -15.53 33.13
C ILE A 718 4.12 -14.67 34.00
N PRO A 719 4.49 -14.22 35.21
CA PRO A 719 3.63 -13.32 35.98
C PRO A 719 3.23 -12.04 35.26
N GLN A 720 4.14 -11.42 34.49
CA GLN A 720 3.85 -10.19 33.74
C GLN A 720 2.83 -10.42 32.63
N VAL A 721 2.86 -11.56 31.93
CA VAL A 721 1.88 -11.86 30.87
C VAL A 721 0.57 -12.43 31.39
N ARG A 722 0.53 -12.86 32.66
CA ARG A 722 -0.63 -13.52 33.29
C ARG A 722 -1.43 -12.61 34.21
N ASN A 723 -0.84 -11.54 34.73
CA ASN A 723 -1.47 -10.65 35.71
C ASN A 723 -1.90 -9.32 35.05
N PRO A 724 -3.20 -9.09 34.79
CA PRO A 724 -3.68 -7.86 34.18
C PRO A 724 -3.48 -6.59 35.02
N GLN A 725 -3.12 -6.74 36.30
CA GLN A 725 -2.77 -5.62 37.19
C GLN A 725 -1.26 -5.31 37.20
N ASP A 726 -0.43 -6.11 36.54
CA ASP A 726 0.99 -5.80 36.37
C ASP A 726 1.13 -4.57 35.43
N PRO A 727 1.89 -3.54 35.80
CA PRO A 727 2.11 -2.37 34.94
C PRO A 727 2.70 -2.72 33.57
N LYS A 728 3.36 -3.87 33.44
CA LYS A 728 3.97 -4.38 32.20
C LYS A 728 3.09 -5.41 31.49
N TYR A 729 1.83 -5.57 31.87
CA TYR A 729 0.93 -6.52 31.22
C TYR A 729 0.68 -6.15 29.75
N PRO A 730 1.04 -7.03 28.78
CA PRO A 730 1.01 -6.67 27.37
C PRO A 730 -0.40 -6.65 26.75
N GLY A 731 -1.36 -7.34 27.35
CA GLY A 731 -2.70 -7.54 26.78
C GLY A 731 -2.78 -8.66 25.73
N SER A 732 -4.00 -9.14 25.48
CA SER A 732 -4.26 -10.22 24.52
C SER A 732 -3.94 -9.81 23.09
N GLY A 733 -3.48 -10.76 22.27
CA GLY A 733 -3.14 -10.57 20.87
C GLY A 733 -1.70 -10.07 20.63
N LYS A 734 -0.91 -9.85 21.70
CA LYS A 734 0.49 -9.44 21.59
C LYS A 734 1.42 -10.64 21.51
N THR A 735 2.45 -10.53 20.68
CA THR A 735 3.56 -11.49 20.64
C THR A 735 4.49 -11.23 21.82
N VAL A 736 4.81 -12.28 22.57
CA VAL A 736 5.67 -12.22 23.76
C VAL A 736 6.75 -13.30 23.66
N LEU A 737 7.92 -13.07 24.27
CA LEU A 737 8.94 -14.11 24.49
C LEU A 737 9.15 -14.29 25.98
N ILE A 738 9.16 -15.54 26.41
CA ILE A 738 9.34 -15.93 27.79
C ILE A 738 10.57 -16.82 27.84
N LYS A 739 11.59 -16.39 28.58
CA LYS A 739 12.88 -17.10 28.65
C LYS A 739 13.01 -17.94 29.90
N GLY A 740 13.74 -19.05 29.80
CA GLY A 740 14.17 -19.85 30.95
C GLY A 740 13.03 -20.54 31.69
N VAL A 741 11.99 -20.98 30.99
CA VAL A 741 10.86 -21.71 31.59
C VAL A 741 11.02 -23.20 31.44
N ILE A 742 10.49 -23.95 32.41
CA ILE A 742 10.61 -25.42 32.43
C ILE A 742 9.30 -26.03 31.94
N VAL A 743 9.39 -26.98 31.00
CA VAL A 743 8.24 -27.77 30.56
C VAL A 743 7.82 -28.73 31.69
N THR A 744 6.63 -28.54 32.25
CA THR A 744 6.16 -29.26 33.43
C THR A 744 5.16 -30.38 33.14
N GLY A 745 4.51 -30.39 31.98
CA GLY A 745 3.55 -31.43 31.59
C GLY A 745 3.00 -31.24 30.18
N PHE A 746 2.25 -32.23 29.69
CA PHE A 746 1.67 -32.26 28.35
C PHE A 746 0.18 -32.63 28.41
N ASN A 747 -0.56 -32.26 27.37
CA ASN A 747 -1.86 -32.84 27.03
C ASN A 747 -1.91 -33.14 25.51
N GLU A 748 -3.08 -33.50 24.97
CA GLU A 748 -3.24 -33.84 23.54
C GLU A 748 -3.02 -32.67 22.57
N ASN A 749 -3.09 -31.42 23.04
CA ASN A 749 -3.11 -30.21 22.21
C ASN A 749 -1.91 -29.27 22.43
N GLY A 750 -1.03 -29.58 23.39
CA GLY A 750 0.06 -28.69 23.79
C GLY A 750 0.74 -29.09 25.09
N TYR A 751 1.45 -28.14 25.69
CA TYR A 751 2.22 -28.36 26.91
C TYR A 751 2.19 -27.19 27.88
N TYR A 752 2.50 -27.46 29.14
CA TYR A 752 2.56 -26.47 30.21
C TYR A 752 4.00 -26.10 30.50
N VAL A 753 4.25 -24.82 30.68
CA VAL A 753 5.53 -24.26 31.11
C VAL A 753 5.36 -23.55 32.45
N GLN A 754 6.41 -23.60 33.27
CA GLN A 754 6.41 -22.93 34.55
C GLN A 754 7.75 -22.22 34.77
N ASP A 755 7.66 -21.02 35.37
CA ASP A 755 8.82 -20.30 35.89
C ASP A 755 9.47 -21.13 37.02
N PRO A 756 10.80 -21.31 37.00
CA PRO A 756 11.50 -22.10 38.01
C PRO A 756 11.51 -21.44 39.41
N THR A 757 11.26 -20.13 39.48
CA THR A 757 11.39 -19.31 40.69
C THR A 757 10.07 -18.73 41.18
N GLU A 758 9.08 -18.57 40.28
CA GLU A 758 7.79 -17.97 40.61
C GLU A 758 6.64 -18.97 40.53
N TRP A 759 5.79 -18.95 41.55
CA TRP A 759 4.56 -19.76 41.57
C TRP A 759 3.31 -18.91 41.36
N ARG A 760 3.32 -17.64 41.75
CA ARG A 760 2.16 -16.77 41.65
C ARG A 760 2.04 -16.26 40.22
N TYR A 761 1.02 -16.72 39.51
CA TYR A 761 0.93 -16.58 38.06
C TYR A 761 2.17 -17.14 37.35
N GLY A 762 2.77 -18.20 37.91
CA GLY A 762 4.03 -18.74 37.42
C GLY A 762 3.91 -19.77 36.31
N GLY A 763 2.68 -20.14 35.91
CA GLY A 763 2.41 -21.13 34.87
C GLY A 763 1.76 -20.53 33.63
N LEU A 764 2.05 -21.12 32.46
CA LEU A 764 1.41 -20.78 31.19
C LEU A 764 1.20 -22.02 30.33
N TYR A 765 0.13 -22.01 29.55
CA TYR A 765 -0.12 -23.05 28.55
C TYR A 765 0.44 -22.64 27.18
N VAL A 766 1.01 -23.59 26.45
CA VAL A 766 1.52 -23.38 25.09
C VAL A 766 0.73 -24.28 24.14
N PHE A 767 -0.07 -23.65 23.27
CA PHE A 767 -0.93 -24.36 22.33
C PHE A 767 -0.19 -24.63 21.03
N THR A 768 -0.16 -25.90 20.59
CA THR A 768 0.63 -26.33 19.43
C THR A 768 -0.15 -27.20 18.44
N ASP A 769 -1.47 -27.26 18.58
CA ASP A 769 -2.36 -28.10 17.76
C ASP A 769 -1.91 -29.59 17.72
N GLY A 770 -1.41 -30.08 18.86
CA GLY A 770 -0.96 -31.47 19.05
C GLY A 770 0.46 -31.79 18.60
N SER A 771 1.22 -30.80 18.09
CA SER A 771 2.65 -30.95 17.79
C SER A 771 3.51 -30.61 19.00
N ASN A 772 4.30 -31.55 19.52
CA ASN A 772 5.13 -31.28 20.71
C ASN A 772 6.38 -30.42 20.44
N GLY A 773 6.56 -29.85 19.25
CA GLY A 773 7.64 -28.89 18.95
C GLY A 773 9.07 -29.36 19.30
N ASN A 774 9.31 -30.68 19.35
CA ASN A 774 10.55 -31.31 19.84
C ASN A 774 10.94 -30.97 21.30
N VAL A 775 9.98 -30.65 22.18
CA VAL A 775 10.22 -30.49 23.63
C VAL A 775 9.77 -31.72 24.43
N GLN A 776 10.40 -31.93 25.58
CA GLN A 776 10.11 -32.98 26.56
C GLN A 776 9.95 -32.39 27.95
N GLN A 777 9.28 -33.14 28.84
CA GLN A 777 9.13 -32.73 30.23
C GLN A 777 10.52 -32.59 30.86
N GLY A 778 10.75 -31.45 31.53
CA GLY A 778 12.03 -31.10 32.14
C GLY A 778 13.02 -30.38 31.22
N ASN A 779 12.66 -30.06 29.98
CA ASN A 779 13.45 -29.12 29.19
C ASN A 779 13.32 -27.69 29.73
N LEU A 780 14.44 -26.96 29.77
CA LEU A 780 14.51 -25.52 29.94
C LEU A 780 14.47 -24.87 28.56
N ILE A 781 13.49 -24.01 28.31
CA ILE A 781 13.23 -23.44 26.99
C ILE A 781 13.00 -21.93 27.05
N ASP A 782 13.25 -21.29 25.91
CA ASP A 782 12.76 -19.95 25.62
C ASP A 782 11.61 -20.09 24.61
N VAL A 783 10.43 -19.57 24.93
CA VAL A 783 9.23 -19.74 24.10
C VAL A 783 8.63 -18.39 23.73
N GLN A 784 8.51 -18.15 22.43
CA GLN A 784 7.81 -17.01 21.86
C GLN A 784 6.42 -17.44 21.39
N GLY A 785 5.43 -16.56 21.44
CA GLY A 785 4.10 -16.82 20.89
C GLY A 785 3.16 -15.65 21.07
N THR A 786 1.99 -15.71 20.46
CA THR A 786 0.94 -14.69 20.63
C THR A 786 0.11 -15.02 21.86
N LEU A 787 0.05 -14.10 22.82
CA LEU A 787 -0.77 -14.24 24.03
C LEU A 787 -2.26 -14.26 23.66
N SER A 788 -2.97 -15.31 24.06
CA SER A 788 -4.43 -15.42 23.92
C SER A 788 -5.06 -16.01 25.16
N SER A 789 -6.39 -15.99 25.22
CA SER A 789 -7.15 -16.79 26.16
C SER A 789 -8.19 -17.60 25.39
N TYR A 790 -8.22 -18.90 25.64
CA TYR A 790 -9.15 -19.81 25.00
C TYR A 790 -9.92 -20.60 26.06
N ASN A 791 -11.24 -20.39 26.08
CA ASN A 791 -12.16 -20.89 27.11
C ASN A 791 -11.76 -20.56 28.56
N GLY A 792 -11.00 -19.48 28.75
CA GLY A 792 -10.54 -18.99 30.05
C GLY A 792 -9.10 -19.40 30.40
N LEU A 793 -8.50 -20.35 29.69
CA LEU A 793 -7.10 -20.73 29.85
C LEU A 793 -6.23 -19.69 29.14
N ALA A 794 -5.29 -19.06 29.85
CA ALA A 794 -4.34 -18.19 29.17
C ALA A 794 -3.23 -19.02 28.51
N GLU A 795 -2.95 -18.71 27.25
CA GLU A 795 -2.09 -19.53 26.40
C GLU A 795 -1.19 -18.68 25.49
N LEU A 796 -0.13 -19.31 24.96
CA LEU A 796 0.59 -18.84 23.79
C LEU A 796 0.12 -19.60 22.55
N ALA A 797 -0.46 -18.90 21.59
CA ALA A 797 -0.77 -19.39 20.25
C ALA A 797 0.39 -19.12 19.28
N ASN A 798 0.45 -19.91 18.20
CA ASN A 798 1.53 -19.85 17.18
C ASN A 798 2.95 -19.86 17.81
N PRO A 799 3.26 -20.80 18.71
CA PRO A 799 4.50 -20.73 19.48
C PRO A 799 5.73 -21.05 18.65
N PHE A 800 6.82 -20.37 18.96
CA PHE A 800 8.16 -20.59 18.42
C PHE A 800 9.14 -20.77 19.58
N VAL A 801 9.74 -21.96 19.68
CA VAL A 801 10.70 -22.28 20.74
C VAL A 801 12.11 -21.96 20.26
N THR A 802 12.82 -21.12 20.99
CA THR A 802 14.25 -20.86 20.78
C THR A 802 15.08 -21.55 21.85
N ASN A 803 16.33 -21.88 21.49
CA ASN A 803 17.27 -22.55 22.38
C ASN A 803 16.84 -23.93 22.95
N PRO A 804 16.07 -24.80 22.24
CA PRO A 804 15.81 -26.12 22.77
C PRO A 804 17.10 -26.94 22.77
N ASN A 805 17.53 -27.43 23.93
CA ASN A 805 18.37 -28.62 24.00
C ASN A 805 17.46 -29.82 24.30
N PRO A 806 16.92 -30.52 23.29
CA PRO A 806 15.92 -31.57 23.50
C PRO A 806 16.44 -32.75 24.33
N SER A 807 17.77 -32.87 24.46
CA SER A 807 18.43 -33.93 25.21
C SER A 807 18.56 -33.63 26.70
N ASP A 808 18.41 -32.37 27.13
CA ASP A 808 18.55 -31.97 28.53
C ASP A 808 17.17 -31.87 29.21
N THR A 809 16.75 -32.97 29.82
CA THR A 809 15.52 -33.07 30.61
C THR A 809 15.76 -33.00 32.12
N SER A 810 16.95 -32.52 32.52
CA SER A 810 17.38 -32.54 33.92
C SER A 810 16.72 -31.47 34.80
N HIS A 811 16.03 -30.49 34.20
CA HIS A 811 15.40 -29.41 34.94
C HIS A 811 14.05 -29.83 35.52
N THR A 812 13.81 -29.48 36.78
CA THR A 812 12.57 -29.82 37.47
C THR A 812 12.08 -28.65 38.31
N VAL A 813 10.76 -28.49 38.40
CA VAL A 813 10.14 -27.57 39.37
C VAL A 813 9.61 -28.38 40.55
N THR A 814 9.82 -27.86 41.77
CA THR A 814 9.26 -28.48 42.98
C THR A 814 7.75 -28.23 43.00
N PRO A 815 6.91 -29.28 43.08
CA PRO A 815 5.46 -29.10 43.17
C PRO A 815 5.06 -28.21 44.35
N LEU A 816 4.26 -27.17 44.09
CA LEU A 816 3.81 -26.25 45.11
C LEU A 816 2.81 -26.92 46.04
N LYS A 817 3.11 -26.97 47.35
CA LYS A 817 2.19 -27.53 48.32
C LYS A 817 0.99 -26.61 48.54
N VAL A 818 -0.20 -27.14 48.31
CA VAL A 818 -1.47 -26.44 48.48
C VAL A 818 -2.37 -27.24 49.42
N THR A 819 -3.00 -26.55 50.38
CA THR A 819 -3.99 -27.15 51.28
C THR A 819 -5.40 -26.71 50.92
N ILE A 820 -6.37 -27.62 51.04
CA ILE A 820 -7.79 -27.34 50.89
C ILE A 820 -8.39 -27.16 52.29
N ALA A 821 -8.99 -26.00 52.55
CA ALA A 821 -9.67 -25.70 53.81
C ALA A 821 -11.10 -25.23 53.52
N GLY A 822 -12.08 -26.13 53.68
CA GLY A 822 -13.44 -25.86 53.22
C GLY A 822 -13.46 -25.64 51.71
N SER A 823 -14.01 -24.52 51.24
CA SER A 823 -14.04 -24.14 49.82
C SER A 823 -12.86 -23.24 49.39
N THR A 824 -11.81 -23.15 50.20
CA THR A 824 -10.67 -22.24 49.96
C THR A 824 -9.37 -23.01 49.79
N PHE A 825 -8.43 -22.40 49.06
CA PHE A 825 -7.10 -22.94 48.82
C PHE A 825 -6.07 -22.07 49.54
N ALA A 826 -5.02 -22.68 50.08
CA ALA A 826 -3.96 -21.96 50.75
C ALA A 826 -2.57 -22.50 50.41
N VAL A 827 -1.61 -21.58 50.29
CA VAL A 827 -0.17 -21.85 50.17
C VAL A 827 0.47 -21.38 51.47
N GLY A 828 0.89 -22.31 52.32
CA GLY A 828 1.31 -21.99 53.68
C GLY A 828 0.17 -21.37 54.49
N SER A 829 0.33 -20.13 54.96
CA SER A 829 -0.70 -19.38 55.69
C SER A 829 -1.54 -18.46 54.81
N GLU A 830 -1.23 -18.36 53.51
CA GLU A 830 -1.87 -17.43 52.59
C GLU A 830 -3.04 -18.10 51.86
N THR A 831 -4.25 -17.55 51.98
CA THR A 831 -5.39 -17.94 51.15
C THR A 831 -5.25 -17.37 49.74
N VAL A 832 -5.43 -18.23 48.74
CA VAL A 832 -5.25 -17.90 47.32
C VAL A 832 -6.47 -18.28 46.50
N VAL A 833 -6.69 -17.60 45.38
CA VAL A 833 -7.65 -17.98 44.35
C VAL A 833 -6.95 -18.86 43.30
N LEU A 834 -7.67 -19.79 42.68
CA LEU A 834 -7.07 -20.77 41.76
C LEU A 834 -6.44 -20.14 40.50
N GLU A 835 -6.87 -18.95 40.11
CA GLU A 835 -6.33 -18.21 38.95
C GLU A 835 -4.84 -17.91 39.09
N VAL A 836 -4.35 -17.62 40.30
CA VAL A 836 -2.91 -17.37 40.52
C VAL A 836 -2.08 -18.65 40.46
N LEU A 837 -2.74 -19.81 40.45
CA LEU A 837 -2.12 -21.15 40.40
C LEU A 837 -2.31 -21.82 39.04
N GLU A 838 -2.92 -21.15 38.07
CA GLU A 838 -3.18 -21.71 36.75
C GLU A 838 -1.88 -22.11 36.06
N SER A 839 -1.88 -23.30 35.44
CA SER A 839 -0.74 -23.94 34.79
C SER A 839 0.47 -24.21 35.71
N VAL A 840 0.32 -24.10 37.03
CA VAL A 840 1.35 -24.40 38.02
C VAL A 840 1.28 -25.87 38.43
N LEU A 841 2.44 -26.49 38.66
CA LEU A 841 2.55 -27.83 39.22
C LEU A 841 2.26 -27.80 40.73
N LEU A 842 1.14 -28.37 41.14
CA LEU A 842 0.64 -28.37 42.52
C LEU A 842 0.77 -29.74 43.17
N ARG A 843 0.82 -29.76 44.50
CA ARG A 843 0.80 -30.96 45.35
C ARG A 843 -0.15 -30.79 46.52
N PHE A 844 -1.02 -31.77 46.69
CA PHE A 844 -1.96 -31.89 47.80
C PHE A 844 -1.60 -33.12 48.64
N GLU A 845 -1.65 -32.99 49.97
CA GLU A 845 -1.27 -34.05 50.90
C GLU A 845 -2.45 -34.39 51.82
N GLY A 846 -2.69 -35.68 52.07
CA GLY A 846 -3.73 -36.14 53.00
C GLY A 846 -5.18 -35.89 52.55
N VAL A 847 -5.42 -35.73 51.25
CA VAL A 847 -6.74 -35.45 50.67
C VAL A 847 -7.49 -36.73 50.27
N SER A 848 -8.82 -36.68 50.30
CA SER A 848 -9.69 -37.81 49.98
C SER A 848 -10.66 -37.51 48.83
N ILE A 849 -11.00 -38.56 48.07
CA ILE A 849 -12.00 -38.51 47.01
C ILE A 849 -13.40 -38.37 47.62
N SER A 850 -14.12 -37.31 47.27
CA SER A 850 -15.50 -37.09 47.72
C SER A 850 -16.55 -37.44 46.65
N ALA A 851 -16.19 -37.41 45.37
CA ALA A 851 -17.08 -37.77 44.27
C ALA A 851 -16.30 -38.36 43.09
N VAL A 852 -16.95 -39.19 42.29
CA VAL A 852 -16.41 -39.79 41.06
C VAL A 852 -17.43 -39.61 39.94
N SER A 853 -16.98 -39.16 38.77
CA SER A 853 -17.82 -38.92 37.60
C SER A 853 -17.05 -39.29 36.32
N GLY A 854 -17.31 -40.50 35.82
CA GLY A 854 -16.64 -41.04 34.64
C GLY A 854 -15.12 -41.07 34.82
N LYS A 855 -14.43 -40.30 33.97
CA LYS A 855 -12.97 -40.16 33.95
C LYS A 855 -12.40 -39.08 34.89
N LYS A 856 -13.26 -38.47 35.71
CA LYS A 856 -12.90 -37.43 36.68
C LYS A 856 -13.29 -37.85 38.09
N PHE A 857 -12.58 -37.33 39.08
CA PHE A 857 -12.98 -37.40 40.49
C PHE A 857 -12.77 -36.07 41.18
N THR A 858 -13.37 -35.87 42.35
CA THR A 858 -13.30 -34.62 43.11
C THR A 858 -12.64 -34.86 44.46
N LEU A 859 -11.67 -34.01 44.81
CA LEU A 859 -11.00 -33.98 46.10
C LEU A 859 -11.70 -32.99 47.03
N GLU A 860 -12.01 -33.44 48.26
CA GLU A 860 -12.59 -32.62 49.33
C GLU A 860 -13.86 -31.82 48.93
N SER A 861 -14.55 -32.27 47.89
CA SER A 861 -15.73 -31.61 47.29
C SER A 861 -15.45 -30.27 46.60
N VAL A 862 -14.19 -29.95 46.31
CA VAL A 862 -13.81 -28.66 45.71
C VAL A 862 -13.06 -28.82 44.40
N LEU A 863 -11.99 -29.62 44.37
CA LEU A 863 -11.08 -29.67 43.22
C LEU A 863 -11.31 -30.92 42.38
N ALA A 864 -11.62 -30.74 41.10
CA ALA A 864 -11.68 -31.85 40.16
C ALA A 864 -10.27 -32.33 39.79
N VAL A 865 -10.12 -33.63 39.53
CA VAL A 865 -8.91 -34.25 39.00
C VAL A 865 -9.31 -35.02 37.74
N SER A 866 -8.62 -34.81 36.63
CA SER A 866 -9.01 -35.29 35.30
C SER A 866 -7.92 -36.14 34.64
N ASP A 867 -8.31 -37.26 34.03
CA ASP A 867 -7.40 -38.19 33.35
C ASP A 867 -6.87 -37.69 31.99
N PHE A 868 -7.11 -36.40 31.69
CA PHE A 868 -6.89 -35.80 30.38
C PHE A 868 -5.40 -35.75 29.98
N ALA A 869 -4.49 -35.49 30.93
CA ALA A 869 -3.05 -35.55 30.69
C ALA A 869 -2.48 -36.97 30.89
N PHE A 870 -3.10 -37.77 31.76
CA PHE A 870 -2.62 -39.10 32.12
C PHE A 870 -3.77 -40.00 32.55
N SER A 871 -3.87 -41.18 31.92
CA SER A 871 -4.88 -42.18 32.30
C SER A 871 -4.45 -42.93 33.56
N TYR A 872 -5.25 -42.81 34.62
CA TYR A 872 -4.93 -43.45 35.90
C TYR A 872 -4.99 -44.99 35.80
N PRO A 873 -3.99 -45.72 36.32
CA PRO A 873 -3.99 -47.19 36.37
C PRO A 873 -4.82 -47.77 37.53
N PHE A 874 -5.57 -46.95 38.26
CA PHE A 874 -6.43 -47.36 39.38
C PHE A 874 -7.86 -46.88 39.15
N THR A 875 -8.82 -47.52 39.84
CA THR A 875 -10.22 -47.13 39.81
C THR A 875 -10.51 -46.16 40.96
N PRO A 876 -10.85 -44.88 40.70
CA PRO A 876 -11.20 -43.93 41.75
C PRO A 876 -12.46 -44.37 42.51
N THR A 877 -12.41 -44.36 43.83
CA THR A 877 -13.57 -44.65 44.70
C THR A 877 -13.73 -43.59 45.78
N VAL A 878 -14.97 -43.24 46.10
CA VAL A 878 -15.28 -42.28 47.17
C VAL A 878 -14.72 -42.80 48.50
N GLY A 879 -14.00 -41.94 49.22
CA GLY A 879 -13.32 -42.26 50.47
C GLY A 879 -11.87 -42.73 50.29
N MET A 880 -11.38 -42.96 49.07
CA MET A 880 -9.97 -43.22 48.81
C MET A 880 -9.14 -41.99 49.21
N THR A 881 -8.11 -42.19 50.03
CA THR A 881 -7.24 -41.13 50.54
C THR A 881 -5.86 -41.23 49.88
N PHE A 882 -5.28 -40.08 49.56
CA PHE A 882 -3.92 -39.98 49.06
C PHE A 882 -2.97 -39.53 50.17
N ASN A 883 -1.81 -40.19 50.31
CA ASN A 883 -0.67 -39.62 51.01
C ASN A 883 -0.28 -38.31 50.32
N PHE A 884 -0.21 -38.34 48.99
CA PHE A 884 -0.18 -37.15 48.16
C PHE A 884 -0.77 -37.38 46.77
N ILE A 885 -1.21 -36.31 46.13
CA ILE A 885 -1.51 -36.24 44.71
C ILE A 885 -1.01 -34.89 44.17
N GLN A 886 -0.41 -34.90 42.99
CA GLN A 886 0.16 -33.74 42.33
C GLN A 886 -0.17 -33.74 40.83
N GLY A 887 0.01 -32.58 40.20
CA GLY A 887 -0.31 -32.38 38.79
C GLY A 887 -0.34 -30.92 38.41
N VAL A 888 -0.47 -30.62 37.13
CA VAL A 888 -0.62 -29.24 36.65
C VAL A 888 -2.07 -28.80 36.82
N LEU A 889 -2.30 -27.58 37.32
CA LEU A 889 -3.66 -27.03 37.41
C LEU A 889 -4.08 -26.45 36.05
N ASP A 890 -5.12 -27.00 35.44
CA ASP A 890 -5.67 -26.55 34.16
C ASP A 890 -7.01 -25.85 34.35
N GLN A 891 -7.26 -24.77 33.60
CA GLN A 891 -8.50 -23.97 33.70
C GLN A 891 -9.50 -24.24 32.58
N TYR A 892 -9.10 -24.82 31.43
CA TYR A 892 -9.77 -24.83 30.11
C TYR A 892 -11.31 -24.73 30.04
N THR A 893 -12.06 -25.29 30.99
CA THR A 893 -13.49 -24.95 31.17
C THR A 893 -13.85 -24.75 32.64
N ASN A 894 -13.16 -25.45 33.53
CA ASN A 894 -13.15 -25.28 34.98
C ASN A 894 -11.79 -25.76 35.52
N TYR A 895 -11.39 -25.24 36.68
CA TYR A 895 -10.14 -25.67 37.32
C TYR A 895 -10.14 -27.17 37.66
N GLN A 896 -9.12 -27.87 37.17
CA GLN A 896 -8.90 -29.29 37.40
C GLN A 896 -7.41 -29.60 37.53
N LEU A 897 -7.07 -30.53 38.40
CA LEU A 897 -5.70 -31.04 38.53
C LEU A 897 -5.48 -32.12 37.47
N LEU A 898 -4.35 -32.04 36.78
CA LEU A 898 -3.92 -32.98 35.75
C LEU A 898 -2.64 -33.70 36.21
N PRO A 899 -2.75 -34.90 36.83
CA PRO A 899 -1.59 -35.76 37.05
C PRO A 899 -0.93 -36.11 35.72
N ARG A 900 0.39 -36.28 35.72
CA ARG A 900 1.20 -36.44 34.50
C ARG A 900 1.75 -37.86 34.35
N SER A 901 1.87 -38.59 35.46
CA SER A 901 2.40 -39.95 35.49
C SER A 901 1.94 -40.71 36.74
N THR A 902 2.38 -41.96 36.87
CA THR A 902 2.20 -42.75 38.10
C THR A 902 2.93 -42.19 39.31
N ASP A 903 3.96 -41.35 39.11
CA ASP A 903 4.76 -40.76 40.20
C ASP A 903 4.07 -39.56 40.84
N ASP A 904 2.98 -39.09 40.23
CA ASP A 904 2.22 -37.92 40.68
C ASP A 904 1.17 -38.25 41.76
N TYR A 905 1.14 -39.47 42.30
CA TYR A 905 0.29 -39.78 43.45
C TYR A 905 0.80 -40.96 44.25
N GLU A 906 0.42 -40.99 45.53
CA GLU A 906 0.60 -42.13 46.42
C GLU A 906 -0.70 -42.34 47.19
N ILE A 907 -1.36 -43.46 46.93
CA ILE A 907 -2.62 -43.82 47.60
C ILE A 907 -2.30 -44.37 48.99
N LYS A 908 -3.00 -43.88 50.01
CA LYS A 908 -2.87 -44.39 51.38
C LYS A 908 -3.43 -45.83 51.42
N PRO A 909 -2.66 -46.81 51.92
CA PRO A 909 -3.08 -48.22 51.97
C PRO A 909 -4.40 -48.48 52.68
#